data_AF-A0A0G0HIK0-F1
#
_entry.id   AF-A0A0G0HIK0-F1
#
_cell.length_a   1.000
_cell.length_b   1.000
_cell.length_c   1.000
_cell.angle_alpha   90.00
_cell.angle_beta   90.00
_cell.angle_gamma   90.00
#
_symmetry.space_group_name_H-M   'P 1'
#
loop_
_entity.id
_entity.type
_entity.pdbx_description
1 polymer ?
#
loop_
_entity_poly.entity_id
_entity_poly.type
_entity_poly.pdbx_seq_one_letter_code
_entity_poly.pdbx_strand_id
1 'polypeptide(L)'
;MNLPFFKNFNKKIVPLYFLVLVLRDEKAEAVIFEEIESRIKIVGLKEEHFSTSIDEISQEELLEKLDKAISVAESSLPENIQTQKTIFGVKESWTDNDQIKKEYLGKLKKTSEELGLIPIGFLVISQAISHLLQKEEGVPVSAILAEINKKNVTVTLLRAGKSIETKSSEIHESIPFTVDTLLKHFNVPEILPSRIIIFNGKEDLSQEFISHTWSKSLPFLHLPQITNLPEGFDAKAVLFGAATQMGFEVLEKDIPQKQHLTHELLEEKAETKNPPAGGENSIEEPVLYKNLGASDFGFAKDIDVAKMPVPRNPPKTDEVGEFQRIEEKQPARNAPQSVAGGETIPQIDTEEMQVITKTPKGFGNISMLIKSILIFILGLIFAVVRKINRGKLSIVISTVLILIVGLITCYFLFLKATITIIVDPEITEQNKNVLFSTIGTTDPSKNTIKGELVSVSEDGSVSTPATGKKDVGTFAKGAVIIYNDSDTARILAEGTVLKAPNGLEFTLDSPTTIKAVASHSANENPPPEKTTANVTADQLGKESNLPSGTKFSVASFNVSEIIAINDNPFSGGTKKEVTVASKNDTTKLEADLIKQLENNAKTNLQKQLDLNKILLPAFITETLGKKSLNVKVGDETNQLTLTGTVEYQGISYRKDDLITLSKSLLSSNIPSSQEIDYNNIKTSVVDIKQENDEVIEANLNIKTLLLPKISEDKLAKDLKRKSFKFTQDLLYKLPQVADVAIKLSPNLPFLPKNLPARERNIKILIKINE
;
A
#
# COMPACT_ATOMS: atom_id res chain seq x y z
N MET A 1 -56.99 2.74 8.13
CA MET A 1 -56.35 2.19 6.92
C MET A 1 -54.85 2.29 7.14
N ASN A 2 -54.19 1.18 7.47
CA ASN A 2 -52.74 1.13 7.72
C ASN A 2 -52.02 0.90 6.39
N LEU A 3 -51.11 1.81 6.02
CA LEU A 3 -50.20 1.65 4.89
C LEU A 3 -48.79 1.35 5.43
N PRO A 4 -48.13 0.27 4.99
CA PRO A 4 -46.80 -0.12 5.46
C PRO A 4 -45.76 0.31 4.42
N PHE A 5 -45.05 1.44 4.59
CA PHE A 5 -43.85 1.73 3.79
C PHE A 5 -43.04 2.90 4.37
N PHE A 6 -42.55 2.78 5.61
CA PHE A 6 -41.40 3.58 6.10
C PHE A 6 -40.68 2.81 7.21
N LYS A 7 -39.84 1.85 6.81
CA LYS A 7 -38.75 1.30 7.61
C LYS A 7 -37.59 1.07 6.65
N ASN A 8 -36.70 2.06 6.54
CA ASN A 8 -35.29 1.95 6.15
C ASN A 8 -34.79 3.30 5.62
N PHE A 9 -34.63 4.30 6.49
CA PHE A 9 -33.79 5.46 6.21
C PHE A 9 -33.17 5.96 7.52
N ASN A 10 -32.00 5.40 7.83
CA ASN A 10 -30.91 6.00 8.62
C ASN A 10 -29.87 4.89 8.84
N LYS A 11 -29.07 4.54 7.82
CA LYS A 11 -27.74 4.02 8.12
C LYS A 11 -26.90 5.25 8.45
N LYS A 12 -26.74 5.54 9.74
CA LYS A 12 -25.70 6.46 10.20
C LYS A 12 -24.39 5.98 9.59
N ILE A 13 -23.67 6.85 8.90
CA ILE A 13 -22.28 6.59 8.52
C ILE A 13 -21.54 6.40 9.86
N VAL A 14 -21.04 5.19 10.10
CA VAL A 14 -20.29 4.89 11.31
C VAL A 14 -18.82 5.15 10.96
N PRO A 15 -18.18 6.19 11.53
CA PRO A 15 -16.76 6.41 11.34
C PRO A 15 -15.97 5.16 11.73
N LEU A 16 -14.98 4.81 10.92
CA LEU A 16 -14.06 3.70 11.21
C LEU A 16 -12.89 4.26 12.01
N TYR A 17 -12.63 3.67 13.17
CA TYR A 17 -11.50 4.06 14.01
C TYR A 17 -10.42 3.01 13.93
N PHE A 18 -9.18 3.47 13.87
CA PHE A 18 -8.00 2.63 13.80
C PHE A 18 -6.99 3.12 14.83
N LEU A 19 -6.27 2.16 15.40
CA LEU A 19 -5.19 2.40 16.34
C LEU A 19 -3.85 2.16 15.63
N VAL A 20 -2.96 3.14 15.67
CA VAL A 20 -1.55 2.96 15.33
C VAL A 20 -0.75 2.90 16.62
N LEU A 21 0.00 1.81 16.81
CA LEU A 21 0.96 1.66 17.89
C LEU A 21 2.37 1.77 17.31
N VAL A 22 3.03 2.91 17.54
CA VAL A 22 4.41 3.13 17.13
C VAL A 22 5.34 2.69 18.27
N LEU A 23 6.06 1.60 18.06
CA LEU A 23 6.93 0.95 19.03
C LEU A 23 8.38 1.33 18.74
N ARG A 24 8.91 2.26 19.54
CA ARG A 24 10.29 2.73 19.47
C ARG A 24 11.13 2.09 20.57
N ASP A 25 12.41 2.44 20.59
CA ASP A 25 13.34 1.81 21.51
C ASP A 25 13.02 2.10 22.98
N GLU A 26 12.80 3.35 23.38
CA GLU A 26 12.55 3.71 24.79
C GLU A 26 11.12 4.24 25.06
N LYS A 27 10.23 4.14 24.07
CA LYS A 27 8.87 4.66 24.16
C LYS A 27 7.91 3.97 23.19
N ALA A 28 6.62 4.06 23.50
CA ALA A 28 5.55 3.72 22.58
C ALA A 28 4.57 4.89 22.47
N GLU A 29 4.00 5.04 21.28
CA GLU A 29 2.99 6.05 20.99
C GLU A 29 1.74 5.37 20.43
N ALA A 30 0.59 5.68 21.05
CA ALA A 30 -0.72 5.28 20.59
C ALA A 30 -1.39 6.46 19.88
N VAL A 31 -1.75 6.27 18.62
CA VAL A 31 -2.44 7.28 17.81
C VAL A 31 -3.74 6.68 17.29
N ILE A 32 -4.84 7.35 17.60
CA ILE A 32 -6.15 6.97 17.11
C ILE A 32 -6.54 7.91 16.00
N PHE A 33 -6.93 7.32 14.88
CA PHE A 33 -7.46 8.08 13.76
C PHE A 33 -8.86 7.63 13.41
N GLU A 34 -9.65 8.62 13.01
CA GLU A 34 -10.99 8.51 12.49
C GLU A 34 -10.91 8.57 10.96
N GLU A 35 -11.41 7.53 10.29
CA GLU A 35 -11.62 7.48 8.86
C GLU A 35 -13.07 7.85 8.55
N ILE A 36 -13.23 8.90 7.74
CA ILE A 36 -14.50 9.34 7.18
C ILE A 36 -14.27 9.57 5.69
N GLU A 37 -14.96 8.81 4.83
CA GLU A 37 -14.95 9.04 3.38
C GLU A 37 -13.55 9.01 2.74
N SER A 38 -12.69 8.09 3.18
CA SER A 38 -11.28 7.97 2.76
C SER A 38 -10.39 9.15 3.13
N ARG A 39 -10.81 9.98 4.09
CA ARG A 39 -10.01 11.02 4.77
C ARG A 39 -9.71 10.57 6.20
N ILE A 40 -8.52 10.92 6.68
CA ILE A 40 -8.01 10.49 7.98
C ILE A 40 -7.83 11.71 8.87
N LYS A 41 -8.41 11.65 10.08
CA LYS A 41 -8.26 12.67 11.12
C LYS A 41 -7.71 12.04 12.39
N ILE A 42 -6.67 12.64 12.97
CA ILE A 42 -6.16 12.21 14.28
C ILE A 42 -7.14 12.70 15.35
N VAL A 43 -7.69 11.79 16.14
CA VAL A 43 -8.66 12.09 17.20
C VAL A 43 -8.06 11.91 18.60
N GLY A 44 -7.08 11.02 18.75
CA GLY A 44 -6.39 10.79 20.02
C GLY A 44 -4.90 10.49 19.80
N LEU A 45 -4.05 10.95 20.72
CA LEU A 45 -2.61 10.69 20.69
C LEU A 45 -2.04 10.65 22.11
N LYS A 46 -1.26 9.62 22.41
CA LYS A 46 -0.56 9.50 23.68
C LYS A 46 0.76 8.76 23.55
N GLU A 47 1.80 9.35 24.13
CA GLU A 47 3.10 8.72 24.34
C GLU A 47 3.29 8.23 25.79
N GLU A 48 3.90 7.05 25.92
CA GLU A 48 4.41 6.49 27.18
C GLU A 48 5.84 5.98 27.02
N HIS A 49 6.64 6.12 28.07
CA HIS A 49 8.05 5.71 28.08
C HIS A 49 8.27 4.39 28.81
N PHE A 50 9.22 3.63 28.30
CA PHE A 50 9.75 2.43 28.94
C PHE A 50 10.87 2.78 29.94
N SER A 51 11.16 1.84 30.84
CA SER A 51 12.26 1.93 31.81
C SER A 51 13.65 1.79 31.15
N THR A 52 13.75 0.97 30.11
CA THR A 52 14.92 0.72 29.27
C THR A 52 14.49 0.49 27.80
N SER A 53 15.30 -0.15 26.97
CA SER A 53 14.95 -0.55 25.61
C SER A 53 13.79 -1.55 25.60
N ILE A 54 12.88 -1.41 24.63
CA ILE A 54 11.77 -2.30 24.31
C ILE A 54 12.24 -3.77 24.07
N ASP A 55 13.51 -3.95 23.74
CA ASP A 55 14.11 -5.28 23.61
C ASP A 55 14.26 -5.97 24.97
N GLU A 56 14.59 -5.19 26.01
CA GLU A 56 14.98 -5.66 27.34
C GLU A 56 13.85 -5.64 28.37
N ILE A 57 12.80 -4.83 28.17
CA ILE A 57 11.67 -4.75 29.10
C ILE A 57 10.89 -6.06 29.20
N SER A 58 10.24 -6.26 30.35
CA SER A 58 9.34 -7.40 30.54
C SER A 58 8.04 -7.22 29.76
N GLN A 59 7.35 -8.34 29.51
CA GLN A 59 6.06 -8.31 28.83
C GLN A 59 5.01 -7.54 29.64
N GLU A 60 5.07 -7.63 30.97
CA GLU A 60 4.16 -6.93 31.89
C GLU A 60 4.33 -5.41 31.79
N GLU A 61 5.57 -4.91 31.74
CA GLU A 61 5.82 -3.48 31.54
C GLU A 61 5.32 -3.03 30.16
N LEU A 62 5.58 -3.81 29.10
CA LEU A 62 5.10 -3.51 27.76
C LEU A 62 3.56 -3.38 27.74
N LEU A 63 2.85 -4.31 28.36
CA LEU A 63 1.39 -4.30 28.46
C LEU A 63 0.88 -3.09 29.24
N GLU A 64 1.45 -2.81 30.42
CA GLU A 64 1.06 -1.66 31.25
C GLU A 64 1.21 -0.33 30.50
N LYS A 65 2.34 -0.13 29.81
CA LYS A 65 2.59 1.12 29.09
C LYS A 65 1.69 1.26 27.86
N LEU A 66 1.46 0.18 27.12
CA LEU A 66 0.57 0.21 25.96
C LEU A 66 -0.89 0.39 26.37
N ASP A 67 -1.38 -0.33 27.38
CA ASP A 67 -2.73 -0.16 27.92
C ASP A 67 -3.00 1.29 28.34
N LYS A 68 -2.04 1.88 29.05
CA LYS A 68 -2.12 3.28 29.47
C LYS A 68 -2.11 4.25 28.28
N ALA A 69 -1.23 4.02 27.30
CA ALA A 69 -1.16 4.85 26.10
C ALA A 69 -2.48 4.79 25.31
N ILE A 70 -3.00 3.58 25.10
CA ILE A 70 -4.25 3.32 24.38
C ILE A 70 -5.42 3.95 25.13
N SER A 71 -5.59 3.66 26.43
CA SER A 71 -6.69 4.17 27.25
C SER A 71 -6.78 5.70 27.23
N VAL A 72 -5.64 6.39 27.30
CA VAL A 72 -5.61 7.85 27.26
C VAL A 72 -5.89 8.37 25.84
N ALA A 73 -5.36 7.73 24.80
CA ALA A 73 -5.71 8.08 23.43
C ALA A 73 -7.22 7.91 23.18
N GLU A 74 -7.81 6.82 23.69
CA GLU A 74 -9.24 6.48 23.56
C GLU A 74 -10.17 7.41 24.33
N SER A 75 -9.68 8.11 25.37
CA SER A 75 -10.48 9.07 26.14
C SER A 75 -11.06 10.22 25.30
N SER A 76 -10.51 10.43 24.10
CA SER A 76 -10.97 11.40 23.11
C SER A 76 -12.16 10.92 22.26
N LEU A 77 -12.53 9.64 22.34
CA LEU A 77 -13.56 9.02 21.52
C LEU A 77 -14.97 9.13 22.15
N PRO A 78 -16.04 9.20 21.33
CA PRO A 78 -17.41 9.04 21.80
C PRO A 78 -17.65 7.69 22.51
N GLU A 79 -18.58 7.66 23.47
CA GLU A 79 -18.94 6.44 24.22
C GLU A 79 -19.39 5.28 23.29
N ASN A 80 -18.91 4.05 23.58
CA ASN A 80 -19.19 2.79 22.86
C ASN A 80 -18.50 2.59 21.49
N ILE A 81 -17.37 3.24 21.21
CA ILE A 81 -16.55 2.95 20.02
C ILE A 81 -15.43 1.97 20.37
N GLN A 82 -15.23 0.95 19.53
CA GLN A 82 -14.16 -0.04 19.68
C GLN A 82 -13.04 0.23 18.67
N THR A 83 -11.84 0.54 19.17
CA THR A 83 -10.58 0.80 18.42
C THR A 83 -9.75 -0.45 18.21
N GLN A 84 -10.40 -1.58 17.95
CA GLN A 84 -9.74 -2.89 17.93
C GLN A 84 -8.80 -3.08 16.73
N LYS A 85 -8.97 -2.38 15.61
CA LYS A 85 -8.12 -2.56 14.43
C LYS A 85 -6.78 -1.83 14.60
N THR A 86 -5.69 -2.59 14.67
CA THR A 86 -4.37 -2.08 15.06
C THR A 86 -3.31 -2.24 13.98
N ILE A 87 -2.56 -1.18 13.72
CA ILE A 87 -1.36 -1.18 12.88
C ILE A 87 -0.14 -0.97 13.76
N PHE A 88 0.86 -1.82 13.62
CA PHE A 88 2.11 -1.70 14.37
C PHE A 88 3.19 -0.97 13.57
N GLY A 89 3.67 0.17 14.07
CA GLY A 89 4.93 0.75 13.63
C GLY A 89 6.07 0.12 14.42
N VAL A 90 7.01 -0.57 13.76
CA VAL A 90 8.13 -1.26 14.44
C VAL A 90 9.48 -0.72 13.99
N LYS A 91 10.50 -0.88 14.85
CA LYS A 91 11.88 -0.55 14.49
C LYS A 91 12.47 -1.54 13.50
N GLU A 92 13.43 -1.09 12.69
CA GLU A 92 14.10 -1.90 11.66
C GLU A 92 14.66 -3.21 12.22
N SER A 93 15.28 -3.16 13.41
CA SER A 93 15.92 -4.33 14.03
C SER A 93 14.95 -5.45 14.38
N TRP A 94 13.64 -5.19 14.42
CA TRP A 94 12.60 -6.20 14.65
C TRP A 94 12.20 -6.96 13.39
N THR A 95 12.75 -6.60 12.24
CA THR A 95 12.38 -7.18 10.94
C THR A 95 13.55 -7.86 10.24
N ASP A 96 13.22 -8.84 9.39
CA ASP A 96 14.13 -9.51 8.46
C ASP A 96 13.34 -9.94 7.22
N ASN A 97 13.81 -9.62 6.01
CA ASN A 97 13.14 -9.88 4.73
C ASN A 97 11.63 -9.50 4.72
N ASP A 98 11.32 -8.27 5.15
CA ASP A 98 9.94 -7.74 5.23
C ASP A 98 8.99 -8.54 6.14
N GLN A 99 9.53 -9.30 7.10
CA GLN A 99 8.76 -10.01 8.13
C GLN A 99 9.26 -9.66 9.53
N ILE A 100 8.35 -9.67 10.52
CA ILE A 100 8.74 -9.49 11.94
C ILE A 100 9.47 -10.75 12.42
N LYS A 101 10.63 -10.59 13.05
CA LYS A 101 11.40 -11.71 13.62
C LYS A 101 10.55 -12.45 14.68
N LYS A 102 10.71 -13.77 14.72
CA LYS A 102 9.89 -14.68 15.53
C LYS A 102 9.81 -14.30 17.02
N GLU A 103 10.90 -13.82 17.59
CA GLU A 103 11.00 -13.39 19.00
C GLU A 103 10.10 -12.20 19.33
N TYR A 104 10.03 -11.20 18.44
CA TYR A 104 9.18 -10.01 18.63
C TYR A 104 7.74 -10.26 18.22
N LEU A 105 7.51 -11.11 17.22
CA LEU A 105 6.18 -11.54 16.82
C LEU A 105 5.43 -12.18 17.99
N GLY A 106 6.12 -12.99 18.82
CA GLY A 106 5.55 -13.56 20.04
C GLY A 106 5.10 -12.49 21.05
N LYS A 107 5.93 -11.46 21.28
CA LYS A 107 5.59 -10.32 22.16
C LYS A 107 4.32 -9.61 21.66
N LEU A 108 4.27 -9.29 20.36
CA LEU A 108 3.13 -8.59 19.75
C LEU A 108 1.84 -9.42 19.75
N LYS A 109 1.91 -10.74 19.53
CA LYS A 109 0.74 -11.63 19.64
C LYS A 109 0.15 -11.60 21.04
N LYS A 110 0.99 -11.78 22.06
CA LYS A 110 0.56 -11.76 23.46
C LYS A 110 -0.01 -10.40 23.86
N THR A 111 0.63 -9.31 23.45
CA THR A 111 0.09 -7.95 23.62
C THR A 111 -1.27 -7.78 22.95
N SER A 112 -1.44 -8.30 21.73
CA SER A 112 -2.71 -8.20 21.02
C SER A 112 -3.81 -9.01 21.70
N GLU A 113 -3.51 -10.21 22.19
CA GLU A 113 -4.47 -11.04 22.92
C GLU A 113 -4.91 -10.41 24.25
N GLU A 114 -3.96 -9.88 25.03
CA GLU A 114 -4.25 -9.34 26.36
C GLU A 114 -4.91 -7.95 26.32
N LEU A 115 -4.57 -7.12 25.33
CA LEU A 115 -5.18 -5.79 25.15
C LEU A 115 -6.38 -5.80 24.20
N GLY A 116 -6.80 -6.97 23.69
CA GLY A 116 -7.95 -7.08 22.80
C GLY A 116 -7.76 -6.42 21.43
N LEU A 117 -6.53 -6.39 20.92
CA LEU A 117 -6.18 -5.77 19.65
C LEU A 117 -6.32 -6.78 18.48
N ILE A 118 -6.78 -6.28 17.35
CA ILE A 118 -6.90 -6.98 16.06
C ILE A 118 -5.81 -6.42 15.14
N PRO A 119 -4.63 -7.04 15.07
CA PRO A 119 -3.57 -6.63 14.15
C PRO A 119 -4.03 -6.74 12.70
N ILE A 120 -4.01 -5.62 11.97
CA ILE A 120 -4.31 -5.58 10.53
C ILE A 120 -3.05 -5.46 9.65
N GLY A 121 -1.90 -5.10 10.24
CA GLY A 121 -0.63 -5.00 9.54
C GLY A 121 0.48 -4.35 10.37
N PHE A 122 1.67 -4.24 9.79
CA PHE A 122 2.79 -3.52 10.39
C PHE A 122 3.59 -2.74 9.33
N LEU A 123 4.31 -1.71 9.78
CA LEU A 123 5.21 -0.90 8.97
C LEU A 123 6.52 -0.68 9.71
N VAL A 124 7.62 -0.62 8.95
CA VAL A 124 8.92 -0.23 9.49
C VAL A 124 9.00 1.30 9.55
N ILE A 125 9.29 1.86 10.72
CA ILE A 125 9.24 3.31 10.97
C ILE A 125 10.17 4.10 10.02
N SER A 126 11.40 3.63 9.83
CA SER A 126 12.41 4.22 8.92
C SER A 126 11.90 4.30 7.48
N GLN A 127 11.28 3.22 7.00
CA GLN A 127 10.72 3.11 5.65
C GLN A 127 9.50 4.01 5.50
N ALA A 128 8.62 4.05 6.52
CA ALA A 128 7.46 4.92 6.54
C ALA A 128 7.86 6.40 6.44
N ILE A 129 8.86 6.83 7.23
CA ILE A 129 9.44 8.19 7.18
C ILE A 129 10.01 8.47 5.79
N SER A 130 10.78 7.54 5.23
CA SER A 130 11.38 7.69 3.90
C SER A 130 10.32 7.86 2.81
N HIS A 131 9.23 7.10 2.89
CA HIS A 131 8.13 7.16 1.94
C HIS A 131 7.33 8.47 2.04
N LEU A 132 7.05 8.94 3.26
CA LEU A 132 6.39 10.24 3.45
C LEU A 132 7.25 11.39 2.93
N LEU A 133 8.55 11.39 3.24
CA LEU A 133 9.47 12.40 2.71
C LEU A 133 9.58 12.35 1.18
N GLN A 134 9.61 11.15 0.58
CA GLN A 134 9.58 11.02 -0.88
C GLN A 134 8.30 11.62 -1.49
N LYS A 135 7.16 11.47 -0.80
CA LYS A 135 5.89 12.08 -1.22
C LYS A 135 5.93 13.61 -1.12
N GLU A 136 6.49 14.15 -0.04
CA GLU A 136 6.61 15.60 0.20
C GLU A 136 7.64 16.26 -0.75
N GLU A 137 8.76 15.58 -1.03
CA GLU A 137 9.87 16.12 -1.84
C GLU A 137 9.77 15.76 -3.33
N GLY A 138 8.93 14.79 -3.70
CA GLY A 138 8.73 14.32 -5.08
C GLY A 138 9.87 13.43 -5.62
N VAL A 139 10.89 13.14 -4.83
CA VAL A 139 12.05 12.30 -5.21
C VAL A 139 12.42 11.30 -4.09
N PRO A 140 12.93 10.09 -4.43
CA PRO A 140 13.35 9.13 -3.41
C PRO A 140 14.46 9.66 -2.51
N VAL A 141 14.31 9.52 -1.19
CA VAL A 141 15.23 10.08 -0.20
C VAL A 141 16.54 9.29 -0.15
N SER A 142 17.67 9.99 -0.25
CA SER A 142 18.99 9.46 0.08
C SER A 142 19.61 10.31 1.19
N ALA A 143 19.65 9.79 2.41
CA ALA A 143 20.02 10.52 3.61
C ALA A 143 20.49 9.57 4.72
N ILE A 144 21.11 10.11 5.75
CA ILE A 144 21.38 9.42 7.01
C ILE A 144 20.25 9.80 7.97
N LEU A 145 19.45 8.83 8.41
CA LEU A 145 18.37 9.04 9.35
C LEU A 145 18.88 8.77 10.79
N ALA A 146 18.79 9.77 11.66
CA ALA A 146 19.25 9.76 13.03
C ALA A 146 18.08 9.76 14.04
N GLU A 147 17.80 8.55 14.51
CA GLU A 147 17.25 8.10 15.79
C GLU A 147 17.66 8.73 17.11
N ILE A 148 17.10 9.84 17.60
CA ILE A 148 17.54 10.35 18.91
C ILE A 148 16.64 9.82 20.03
N ASN A 149 17.20 9.04 20.95
CA ASN A 149 16.52 8.59 22.17
C ASN A 149 17.19 9.21 23.42
N LYS A 150 16.70 8.90 24.63
CA LYS A 150 17.25 9.49 25.86
C LYS A 150 18.65 8.98 26.16
N LYS A 151 18.90 7.68 25.97
CA LYS A 151 20.22 7.07 26.25
C LYS A 151 20.97 6.60 25.02
N ASN A 152 20.30 6.39 23.88
CA ASN A 152 20.92 5.84 22.68
C ASN A 152 20.61 6.65 21.42
N VAL A 153 21.42 6.41 20.39
CA VAL A 153 21.25 6.94 19.04
C VAL A 153 21.20 5.77 18.07
N THR A 154 20.18 5.75 17.23
CA THR A 154 20.09 4.80 16.11
C THR A 154 20.32 5.52 14.79
N VAL A 155 21.27 5.06 13.99
CA VAL A 155 21.60 5.62 12.69
C VAL A 155 21.18 4.62 11.62
N THR A 156 20.40 5.08 10.64
CA THR A 156 19.97 4.30 9.48
C THR A 156 20.44 4.98 8.20
N LEU A 157 21.12 4.24 7.32
CA LEU A 157 21.52 4.73 6.01
C LEU A 157 20.41 4.49 4.99
N LEU A 158 19.84 5.58 4.46
CA LEU A 158 18.83 5.54 3.40
C LEU A 158 19.45 5.83 2.04
N ARG A 159 19.14 5.00 1.04
CA ARG A 159 19.52 5.18 -0.36
C ARG A 159 18.32 4.96 -1.27
N ALA A 160 17.99 5.96 -2.07
CA ALA A 160 16.88 5.93 -3.02
C ALA A 160 15.57 5.37 -2.40
N GLY A 161 15.26 5.79 -1.17
CA GLY A 161 14.06 5.37 -0.43
C GLY A 161 14.18 4.06 0.35
N LYS A 162 15.32 3.36 0.31
CA LYS A 162 15.53 2.06 0.97
C LYS A 162 16.51 2.15 2.13
N SER A 163 16.22 1.42 3.21
CA SER A 163 17.15 1.19 4.32
C SER A 163 18.25 0.22 3.90
N ILE A 164 19.51 0.63 4.03
CA ILE A 164 20.68 -0.18 3.63
C ILE A 164 21.31 -0.86 4.85
N GLU A 165 21.54 -0.10 5.90
CA GLU A 165 22.13 -0.58 7.14
C GLU A 165 21.66 0.31 8.29
N THR A 166 21.44 -0.30 9.46
CA THR A 166 21.06 0.39 10.69
C THR A 166 21.97 -0.06 11.82
N LYS A 167 22.47 0.88 12.61
CA LYS A 167 23.23 0.62 13.84
C LYS A 167 22.75 1.50 14.98
N SER A 168 22.86 1.00 16.20
CA SER A 168 22.51 1.74 17.41
C SER A 168 23.64 1.66 18.42
N SER A 169 23.80 2.70 19.24
CA SER A 169 24.76 2.76 20.33
C SER A 169 24.24 3.71 21.40
N GLU A 170 24.66 3.49 22.65
CA GLU A 170 24.52 4.49 23.71
C GLU A 170 25.18 5.81 23.32
N ILE A 171 24.64 6.93 23.82
CA ILE A 171 25.18 8.26 23.58
C ILE A 171 26.52 8.37 24.32
N HIS A 172 27.58 8.62 23.57
CA HIS A 172 28.93 8.89 24.07
C HIS A 172 29.32 10.32 23.73
N GLU A 173 29.82 11.07 24.73
CA GLU A 173 30.23 12.49 24.63
C GLU A 173 29.13 13.46 24.19
N SER A 174 28.69 13.35 22.94
CA SER A 174 27.65 14.15 22.30
C SER A 174 26.89 13.31 21.27
N ILE A 175 25.68 13.73 20.91
CA ILE A 175 24.87 13.02 19.91
C ILE A 175 25.58 12.97 18.54
N PRO A 176 26.11 14.09 18.00
CA PRO A 176 26.83 14.07 16.73
C PRO A 176 28.09 13.18 16.76
N PHE A 177 28.83 13.17 17.89
CA PHE A 177 30.00 12.29 18.05
C PHE A 177 29.61 10.80 17.99
N THR A 178 28.48 10.47 18.62
CA THR A 178 27.94 9.10 18.58
C THR A 178 27.55 8.72 17.15
N VAL A 179 26.89 9.63 16.42
CA VAL A 179 26.55 9.42 15.01
C VAL A 179 27.80 9.23 14.14
N ASP A 180 28.81 10.07 14.29
CA ASP A 180 30.10 9.94 13.58
C ASP A 180 30.73 8.56 13.83
N THR A 181 30.79 8.15 15.10
CA THR A 181 31.34 6.87 15.51
C THR A 181 30.55 5.69 14.94
N LEU A 182 29.21 5.76 14.97
CA LEU A 182 28.35 4.75 14.38
C LEU A 182 28.61 4.61 12.88
N LEU A 183 28.68 5.73 12.15
CA LEU A 183 28.91 5.75 10.70
C LEU A 183 30.25 5.11 10.30
N LYS A 184 31.30 5.18 11.13
CA LYS A 184 32.59 4.50 10.86
C LYS A 184 32.48 2.98 10.83
N HIS A 185 31.48 2.41 11.49
CA HIS A 185 31.29 0.96 11.58
C HIS A 185 30.38 0.41 10.49
N PHE A 186 29.84 1.24 9.61
CA PHE A 186 28.99 0.80 8.49
C PHE A 186 29.86 0.08 7.45
N ASN A 187 29.35 -1.03 6.92
CA ASN A 187 30.05 -1.86 5.95
C ASN A 187 29.79 -1.37 4.52
N VAL A 188 29.99 -0.07 4.28
CA VAL A 188 29.61 0.57 3.00
C VAL A 188 30.87 1.03 2.26
N PRO A 189 31.21 0.43 1.10
CA PRO A 189 32.38 0.80 0.30
C PRO A 189 32.18 2.10 -0.53
N GLU A 190 31.19 2.93 -0.20
CA GLU A 190 30.67 4.00 -1.05
C GLU A 190 30.49 5.34 -0.29
N ILE A 191 30.37 6.44 -1.03
CA ILE A 191 30.23 7.82 -0.52
C ILE A 191 28.93 8.00 0.28
N LEU A 192 29.03 8.53 1.51
CA LEU A 192 27.88 8.79 2.38
C LEU A 192 27.01 9.96 1.85
N PRO A 193 25.67 9.90 1.96
CA PRO A 193 24.79 11.01 1.63
C PRO A 193 25.14 12.27 2.43
N SER A 194 25.21 13.43 1.78
CA SER A 194 25.49 14.71 2.42
C SER A 194 24.24 15.34 3.09
N ARG A 195 23.35 14.51 3.65
CA ARG A 195 22.14 14.94 4.35
C ARG A 195 21.89 14.04 5.55
N ILE A 196 21.75 14.63 6.73
CA ILE A 196 21.37 13.97 7.97
C ILE A 196 19.99 14.47 8.39
N ILE A 197 19.07 13.54 8.58
CA ILE A 197 17.69 13.80 9.01
C ILE A 197 17.56 13.33 10.44
N ILE A 198 17.34 14.25 11.36
CA ILE A 198 17.16 13.99 12.79
C ILE A 198 15.66 13.86 13.05
N PHE A 199 15.28 12.86 13.83
CA PHE A 199 13.91 12.74 14.33
C PHE A 199 13.90 12.26 15.78
N ASN A 200 12.83 12.60 16.51
CA ASN A 200 12.74 12.41 17.97
C ASN A 200 13.77 13.24 18.78
N GLY A 201 14.41 14.23 18.15
CA GLY A 201 15.36 15.13 18.76
C GLY A 201 14.73 16.40 19.34
N LYS A 202 15.39 17.01 20.34
CA LYS A 202 15.04 18.38 20.81
C LYS A 202 15.36 19.40 19.71
N GLU A 203 14.60 20.50 19.67
CA GLU A 203 14.75 21.56 18.64
C GLU A 203 16.19 22.11 18.51
N ASP A 204 16.96 22.11 19.60
CA ASP A 204 18.32 22.67 19.66
C ASP A 204 19.43 21.78 19.05
N LEU A 205 19.15 20.50 18.72
CA LEU A 205 20.18 19.55 18.27
C LEU A 205 20.81 19.90 16.92
N SER A 206 20.09 20.65 16.08
CA SER A 206 20.59 21.00 14.74
C SER A 206 21.91 21.79 14.81
N GLN A 207 22.06 22.68 15.80
CA GLN A 207 23.28 23.47 15.99
C GLN A 207 24.46 22.62 16.46
N GLU A 208 24.21 21.60 17.28
CA GLU A 208 25.23 20.65 17.74
C GLU A 208 25.79 19.85 16.56
N PHE A 209 24.93 19.38 15.65
CA PHE A 209 25.37 18.68 14.43
C PHE A 209 26.12 19.58 13.45
N ILE A 210 25.69 20.84 13.29
CA ILE A 210 26.34 21.81 12.39
C ILE A 210 27.74 22.19 12.92
N SER A 211 27.89 22.34 14.24
CA SER A 211 29.17 22.68 14.87
C SER A 211 30.11 21.48 15.06
N HIS A 212 29.60 20.25 14.91
CA HIS A 212 30.40 19.04 15.02
C HIS A 212 31.44 18.92 13.90
N THR A 213 32.67 18.57 14.28
CA THR A 213 33.76 18.33 13.32
C THR A 213 33.79 16.86 12.92
N TRP A 214 33.17 16.55 11.79
CA TRP A 214 33.11 15.19 11.23
C TRP A 214 34.49 14.61 10.91
N SER A 215 34.65 13.32 11.20
CA SER A 215 35.89 12.57 11.00
C SER A 215 36.26 12.44 9.54
N LYS A 216 37.53 12.70 9.21
CA LYS A 216 38.07 12.60 7.84
C LYS A 216 38.00 11.19 7.24
N SER A 217 37.81 10.16 8.06
CA SER A 217 37.62 8.77 7.63
C SER A 217 36.23 8.51 7.05
N LEU A 218 35.26 9.37 7.33
CA LEU A 218 33.91 9.23 6.79
C LEU A 218 33.88 9.75 5.33
N PRO A 219 33.37 8.97 4.37
CA PRO A 219 33.43 9.31 2.96
C PRO A 219 32.31 10.29 2.57
N PHE A 220 32.23 11.45 3.24
CA PHE A 220 31.34 12.54 2.83
C PHE A 220 31.94 13.34 1.68
N LEU A 221 31.17 13.54 0.60
CA LEU A 221 31.60 14.41 -0.51
C LEU A 221 31.52 15.91 -0.13
N HIS A 222 30.54 16.25 0.70
CA HIS A 222 30.30 17.59 1.23
C HIS A 222 29.91 17.50 2.71
N LEU A 223 30.07 18.60 3.44
CA LEU A 223 29.55 18.68 4.81
C LEU A 223 28.04 18.36 4.83
N PRO A 224 27.59 17.51 5.76
CA PRO A 224 26.20 17.06 5.77
C PRO A 224 25.25 18.21 6.11
N GLN A 225 24.19 18.35 5.33
CA GLN A 225 23.06 19.23 5.64
C GLN A 225 22.20 18.59 6.71
N ILE A 226 21.84 19.36 7.75
CA ILE A 226 21.06 18.86 8.88
C ILE A 226 19.59 19.28 8.70
N THR A 227 18.69 18.30 8.77
CA THR A 227 17.23 18.51 8.73
C THR A 227 16.64 17.93 10.01
N ASN A 228 15.86 18.69 10.77
CA ASN A 228 15.12 18.16 11.93
C ASN A 228 13.65 17.95 11.55
N LEU A 229 13.12 16.74 11.75
CA LEU A 229 11.72 16.45 11.52
C LEU A 229 10.87 16.97 12.70
N PRO A 230 9.64 17.42 12.45
CA PRO A 230 8.75 17.89 13.51
C PRO A 230 8.36 16.75 14.47
N GLU A 231 7.96 17.11 15.70
CA GLU A 231 7.40 16.16 16.68
C GLU A 231 6.20 15.41 16.07
N GLY A 232 6.13 14.09 16.25
CA GLY A 232 5.06 13.23 15.72
C GLY A 232 5.14 12.92 14.21
N PHE A 233 6.21 13.33 13.51
CA PHE A 233 6.36 13.06 12.08
C PHE A 233 6.40 11.56 11.74
N ASP A 234 7.00 10.74 12.59
CA ASP A 234 7.08 9.29 12.41
C ASP A 234 5.71 8.62 12.57
N ALA A 235 4.90 9.05 13.55
CA ALA A 235 3.54 8.56 13.69
C ALA A 235 2.69 8.97 12.48
N LYS A 236 2.84 10.22 12.01
CA LYS A 236 2.27 10.68 10.73
C LYS A 236 2.74 9.81 9.57
N ALA A 237 4.01 9.43 9.53
CA ALA A 237 4.59 8.65 8.45
C ALA A 237 4.09 7.20 8.45
N VAL A 238 4.03 6.54 9.61
CA VAL A 238 3.45 5.20 9.76
C VAL A 238 1.98 5.22 9.39
N LEU A 239 1.23 6.23 9.84
CA LEU A 239 -0.16 6.44 9.47
C LEU A 239 -0.32 6.62 7.96
N PHE A 240 0.48 7.49 7.34
CA PHE A 240 0.45 7.74 5.91
C PHE A 240 0.80 6.47 5.10
N GLY A 241 1.81 5.73 5.54
CA GLY A 241 2.19 4.45 4.95
C GLY A 241 1.05 3.44 5.01
N ALA A 242 0.38 3.34 6.17
CA ALA A 242 -0.70 2.40 6.37
C ALA A 242 -1.93 2.80 5.55
N ALA A 243 -2.28 4.07 5.58
CA ALA A 243 -3.34 4.65 4.75
C ALA A 243 -3.11 4.37 3.27
N THR A 244 -1.88 4.56 2.79
CA THR A 244 -1.52 4.30 1.39
C THR A 244 -1.62 2.82 1.04
N GLN A 245 -1.14 1.92 1.91
CA GLN A 245 -1.29 0.47 1.73
C GLN A 245 -2.76 0.02 1.73
N MET A 246 -3.61 0.72 2.48
CA MET A 246 -5.05 0.48 2.56
C MET A 246 -5.87 1.21 1.47
N GLY A 247 -5.23 2.04 0.63
CA GLY A 247 -5.90 2.78 -0.45
C GLY A 247 -6.63 4.06 -0.02
N PHE A 248 -6.32 4.63 1.15
CA PHE A 248 -6.88 5.89 1.66
C PHE A 248 -6.07 7.12 1.22
N GLU A 249 -6.70 8.30 1.15
CA GLU A 249 -6.06 9.57 0.80
C GLU A 249 -5.85 10.45 2.05
N VAL A 250 -4.63 10.95 2.26
CA VAL A 250 -4.28 11.74 3.46
C VAL A 250 -4.24 13.23 3.12
N LEU A 251 -5.11 14.04 3.73
CA LEU A 251 -5.09 15.50 3.60
C LEU A 251 -4.26 16.12 4.75
N GLU A 252 -3.30 16.98 4.40
CA GLU A 252 -2.28 17.52 5.32
C GLU A 252 -2.79 18.53 6.37
N LYS A 253 -4.04 19.01 6.27
CA LYS A 253 -4.49 20.19 7.03
C LYS A 253 -5.12 19.92 8.40
N ASP A 254 -5.40 18.67 8.75
CA ASP A 254 -6.13 18.31 9.98
C ASP A 254 -5.25 17.70 11.09
N ILE A 255 -3.94 17.90 11.00
CA ILE A 255 -2.97 17.46 12.02
C ILE A 255 -2.81 18.60 13.05
N PRO A 256 -3.19 18.42 14.33
CA PRO A 256 -3.14 19.51 15.31
C PRO A 256 -1.70 19.95 15.61
N GLN A 257 -1.40 21.25 15.45
CA GLN A 257 -0.28 21.89 16.15
C GLN A 257 -0.71 22.25 17.59
N LYS A 258 0.06 21.78 18.58
CA LYS A 258 -0.18 21.85 20.03
C LYS A 258 -0.75 23.20 20.52
N GLN A 259 -1.93 23.18 21.15
CA GLN A 259 -2.34 24.20 22.12
C GLN A 259 -2.25 23.61 23.54
N HIS A 260 -1.62 24.38 24.41
CA HIS A 260 -1.32 24.10 25.81
C HIS A 260 -2.62 24.06 26.63
N LEU A 261 -3.01 22.90 27.20
CA LEU A 261 -4.11 22.83 28.18
C LEU A 261 -3.55 22.71 29.59
N THR A 262 -3.74 23.79 30.36
CA THR A 262 -3.51 23.88 31.79
C THR A 262 -4.65 23.19 32.53
N HIS A 263 -4.31 22.36 33.51
CA HIS A 263 -5.25 21.80 34.48
C HIS A 263 -5.80 22.90 35.39
N GLU A 264 -7.13 23.03 35.48
CA GLU A 264 -7.81 23.38 36.74
C GLU A 264 -9.32 23.07 36.69
N LEU A 265 -9.76 22.25 37.66
CA LEU A 265 -11.04 22.31 38.37
C LEU A 265 -12.35 21.98 37.62
N LEU A 266 -12.89 20.76 37.80
CA LEU A 266 -13.80 20.43 38.91
C LEU A 266 -14.34 18.99 38.81
N GLU A 267 -14.15 18.26 39.91
CA GLU A 267 -14.94 17.10 40.30
C GLU A 267 -16.42 17.51 40.44
N GLU A 268 -17.36 16.71 39.90
CA GLU A 268 -18.54 16.33 40.70
C GLU A 268 -19.23 15.05 40.18
N LYS A 269 -19.19 14.04 41.07
CA LYS A 269 -20.17 12.98 41.36
C LYS A 269 -20.72 12.10 40.25
N ALA A 270 -20.24 10.86 40.32
CA ALA A 270 -20.95 9.65 39.93
C ALA A 270 -22.30 9.50 40.67
N GLU A 271 -23.35 9.17 39.92
CA GLU A 271 -24.50 8.43 40.42
C GLU A 271 -24.84 7.27 39.48
N THR A 272 -24.97 6.11 40.10
CA THR A 272 -25.06 4.76 39.54
C THR A 272 -26.48 4.44 39.11
N LYS A 273 -26.72 3.95 37.88
CA LYS A 273 -27.82 3.04 37.56
C LYS A 273 -27.42 2.05 36.46
N ASN A 274 -27.40 0.76 36.83
CA ASN A 274 -27.25 -0.37 35.91
C ASN A 274 -28.53 -0.63 35.08
N PRO A 275 -28.42 -1.36 33.95
CA PRO A 275 -29.30 -1.27 32.79
C PRO A 275 -30.39 -2.36 32.75
N PRO A 276 -31.38 -2.28 31.82
CA PRO A 276 -32.07 -3.47 31.35
C PRO A 276 -31.43 -4.01 30.06
N ALA A 277 -31.33 -5.33 30.02
CA ALA A 277 -30.76 -6.17 28.99
C ALA A 277 -31.57 -6.21 27.68
N GLY A 278 -30.87 -6.60 26.61
CA GLY A 278 -31.44 -7.40 25.51
C GLY A 278 -31.71 -6.65 24.21
N GLY A 279 -30.87 -6.93 23.20
CA GLY A 279 -31.10 -6.58 21.82
C GLY A 279 -29.86 -6.79 20.96
N GLU A 280 -29.58 -8.04 20.61
CA GLU A 280 -28.62 -8.38 19.55
C GLU A 280 -29.05 -7.68 18.26
N ASN A 281 -28.23 -6.73 17.79
CA ASN A 281 -28.22 -6.32 16.40
C ASN A 281 -26.84 -6.66 15.85
N SER A 282 -26.74 -7.78 15.16
CA SER A 282 -25.61 -8.12 14.30
C SER A 282 -25.44 -7.02 13.24
N ILE A 283 -24.37 -6.24 13.35
CA ILE A 283 -23.95 -5.28 12.34
C ILE A 283 -23.27 -6.10 11.24
N GLU A 284 -23.88 -6.18 10.05
CA GLU A 284 -23.22 -6.77 8.89
C GLU A 284 -22.06 -5.86 8.44
N GLU A 285 -20.83 -6.37 8.58
CA GLU A 285 -19.62 -5.72 8.06
C GLU A 285 -19.58 -5.72 6.52
N PRO A 286 -19.05 -4.67 5.88
CA PRO A 286 -18.85 -4.64 4.43
C PRO A 286 -17.95 -5.77 3.93
N VAL A 287 -18.28 -6.30 2.74
CA VAL A 287 -17.64 -7.47 2.10
C VAL A 287 -16.12 -7.31 1.87
N LEU A 288 -15.59 -6.07 1.89
CA LEU A 288 -14.17 -5.77 1.71
C LEU A 288 -13.28 -6.28 2.87
N TYR A 289 -13.84 -6.46 4.07
CA TYR A 289 -13.06 -6.84 5.27
C TYR A 289 -12.84 -8.35 5.43
N LYS A 290 -13.34 -9.17 4.50
CA LYS A 290 -13.21 -10.62 4.59
C LYS A 290 -11.85 -11.17 4.13
N ASN A 291 -11.04 -10.35 3.45
CA ASN A 291 -9.84 -10.79 2.72
C ASN A 291 -8.51 -10.17 3.22
N LEU A 292 -8.50 -9.43 4.33
CA LEU A 292 -7.27 -8.97 4.99
C LEU A 292 -7.16 -9.71 6.32
N GLY A 293 -6.52 -10.88 6.28
CA GLY A 293 -6.37 -11.76 7.42
C GLY A 293 -5.02 -11.58 8.12
N ALA A 294 -5.03 -11.72 9.45
CA ALA A 294 -3.84 -11.86 10.30
C ALA A 294 -2.85 -12.94 9.80
N SER A 295 -3.31 -13.89 8.98
CA SER A 295 -2.52 -14.97 8.39
C SER A 295 -1.41 -14.49 7.46
N ASP A 296 -1.61 -13.39 6.73
CA ASP A 296 -0.68 -12.93 5.68
C ASP A 296 0.57 -12.25 6.27
N PHE A 297 0.57 -11.98 7.57
CA PHE A 297 1.61 -11.28 8.32
C PHE A 297 2.23 -12.13 9.44
N GLY A 298 1.98 -13.45 9.44
CA GLY A 298 2.50 -14.37 10.47
C GLY A 298 1.68 -14.41 11.77
N PHE A 299 0.53 -13.74 11.84
CA PHE A 299 -0.35 -13.70 13.02
C PHE A 299 -1.38 -14.82 13.09
N ALA A 300 -1.34 -15.82 12.19
CA ALA A 300 -2.22 -16.98 12.23
C ALA A 300 -2.12 -17.76 13.56
N LYS A 301 -3.28 -18.21 14.06
CA LYS A 301 -3.42 -19.19 15.13
C LYS A 301 -3.39 -20.60 14.48
N ASP A 302 -2.52 -21.46 15.01
CA ASP A 302 -2.40 -22.90 14.68
C ASP A 302 -1.83 -23.33 13.30
N ILE A 303 -0.74 -22.70 12.84
CA ILE A 303 0.13 -23.32 11.80
C ILE A 303 1.57 -23.38 12.29
N ASP A 304 2.04 -24.62 12.54
CA ASP A 304 3.45 -24.91 12.77
C ASP A 304 4.22 -24.78 11.44
N VAL A 305 5.07 -23.77 11.37
CA VAL A 305 5.86 -23.36 10.18
C VAL A 305 6.89 -24.43 9.76
N ALA A 306 7.04 -25.52 10.52
CA ALA A 306 7.94 -26.63 10.17
C ALA A 306 7.35 -27.68 9.18
N LYS A 307 6.08 -27.59 8.76
CA LYS A 307 5.46 -28.61 7.89
C LYS A 307 4.48 -28.04 6.87
N MET A 308 4.96 -27.55 5.73
CA MET A 308 4.15 -27.55 4.50
C MET A 308 5.01 -27.91 3.26
N PRO A 309 4.48 -28.74 2.33
CA PRO A 309 5.23 -29.23 1.18
C PRO A 309 5.14 -28.30 -0.04
N VAL A 310 6.19 -28.35 -0.87
CA VAL A 310 6.36 -27.59 -2.12
C VAL A 310 5.40 -28.10 -3.21
N PRO A 311 4.64 -27.23 -3.91
CA PRO A 311 3.87 -27.65 -5.08
C PRO A 311 4.77 -27.85 -6.30
N ARG A 312 4.68 -29.02 -6.95
CA ARG A 312 5.23 -29.31 -8.29
C ARG A 312 4.09 -29.31 -9.31
N ASN A 313 4.30 -28.58 -10.42
CA ASN A 313 3.69 -28.48 -11.78
C ASN A 313 2.71 -29.58 -12.29
N PRO A 314 2.13 -29.46 -13.53
CA PRO A 314 1.21 -28.46 -14.13
C PRO A 314 -0.01 -29.22 -14.80
N PRO A 315 -0.89 -28.63 -15.66
CA PRO A 315 -2.21 -29.19 -15.95
C PRO A 315 -2.22 -30.32 -16.99
N LYS A 316 -3.26 -31.17 -16.95
CA LYS A 316 -3.63 -32.11 -18.03
C LYS A 316 -5.03 -31.79 -18.56
N THR A 317 -5.15 -31.86 -19.87
CA THR A 317 -6.31 -31.63 -20.72
C THR A 317 -7.20 -32.89 -20.87
N ASP A 318 -8.45 -32.63 -21.25
CA ASP A 318 -9.48 -33.47 -21.90
C ASP A 318 -10.27 -34.51 -21.07
N GLU A 319 -11.59 -34.29 -20.94
CA GLU A 319 -12.60 -34.98 -21.77
C GLU A 319 -14.04 -34.47 -21.54
N VAL A 320 -14.86 -34.70 -22.57
CA VAL A 320 -16.19 -34.17 -22.90
C VAL A 320 -17.33 -34.93 -22.19
N GLY A 321 -18.46 -34.26 -21.90
CA GLY A 321 -19.72 -34.90 -21.52
C GLY A 321 -20.93 -33.96 -21.65
N GLU A 322 -21.85 -34.34 -22.54
CA GLU A 322 -22.98 -33.59 -23.11
C GLU A 322 -24.28 -33.50 -22.27
N PHE A 323 -25.05 -32.44 -22.58
CA PHE A 323 -26.52 -32.24 -22.60
C PHE A 323 -27.44 -32.56 -21.39
N GLN A 324 -28.20 -31.51 -20.99
CA GLN A 324 -29.67 -31.57 -21.06
C GLN A 324 -30.32 -30.19 -21.26
N ARG A 325 -31.32 -30.18 -22.15
CA ARG A 325 -32.08 -29.08 -22.74
C ARG A 325 -33.51 -29.14 -22.20
N ILE A 326 -34.11 -28.01 -21.77
CA ILE A 326 -35.57 -27.82 -21.76
C ILE A 326 -35.92 -26.38 -22.17
N GLU A 327 -36.77 -26.30 -23.19
CA GLU A 327 -37.46 -25.18 -23.83
C GLU A 327 -38.52 -24.53 -22.90
N GLU A 328 -38.60 -23.20 -22.85
CA GLU A 328 -39.51 -22.31 -23.61
C GLU A 328 -40.92 -22.15 -22.99
N LYS A 329 -41.30 -20.89 -22.71
CA LYS A 329 -42.63 -20.32 -23.04
C LYS A 329 -42.72 -18.81 -22.76
N GLN A 330 -42.89 -18.03 -23.83
CA GLN A 330 -43.68 -16.80 -23.81
C GLN A 330 -45.18 -17.16 -23.84
N PRO A 331 -46.08 -16.30 -23.37
CA PRO A 331 -46.82 -15.38 -24.27
C PRO A 331 -47.14 -14.04 -23.57
N ALA A 332 -47.75 -13.00 -24.14
CA ALA A 332 -48.04 -12.52 -25.49
C ALA A 332 -48.46 -11.04 -25.33
N ARG A 333 -48.30 -10.33 -26.43
CA ARG A 333 -48.69 -8.95 -26.75
C ARG A 333 -50.22 -8.76 -26.69
N ASN A 334 -50.69 -7.56 -26.31
CA ASN A 334 -51.89 -6.91 -26.87
C ASN A 334 -51.94 -5.40 -26.52
N ALA A 335 -52.00 -4.58 -27.57
CA ALA A 335 -52.67 -3.28 -27.66
C ALA A 335 -53.82 -3.49 -28.71
N PRO A 336 -54.80 -2.58 -28.99
CA PRO A 336 -54.76 -1.11 -28.87
C PRO A 336 -56.13 -0.39 -28.58
N GLN A 337 -56.19 0.93 -28.84
CA GLN A 337 -57.32 1.88 -29.03
C GLN A 337 -57.68 2.75 -27.79
N SER A 338 -57.52 4.09 -27.78
CA SER A 338 -57.96 5.23 -28.63
C SER A 338 -59.44 5.62 -28.46
N VAL A 339 -59.73 6.71 -27.73
CA VAL A 339 -60.81 7.68 -28.06
C VAL A 339 -60.48 9.06 -27.47
N ALA A 340 -60.84 10.09 -28.23
CA ALA A 340 -60.61 11.51 -28.03
C ALA A 340 -61.67 12.23 -27.18
N GLY A 341 -61.29 13.40 -26.66
CA GLY A 341 -62.10 14.63 -26.73
C GLY A 341 -62.94 15.02 -25.50
N GLY A 342 -62.86 16.32 -25.15
CA GLY A 342 -64.01 17.05 -24.60
C GLY A 342 -63.78 17.81 -23.29
N GLU A 343 -63.55 19.12 -23.41
CA GLU A 343 -63.65 20.12 -22.34
C GLU A 343 -65.08 20.20 -21.76
N THR A 344 -65.22 20.56 -20.47
CA THR A 344 -66.08 21.68 -20.02
C THR A 344 -65.92 21.97 -18.53
N ILE A 345 -65.93 23.25 -18.23
CA ILE A 345 -65.90 23.94 -16.93
C ILE A 345 -67.32 23.90 -16.33
N PRO A 346 -67.48 24.04 -15.00
CA PRO A 346 -68.29 25.17 -14.54
C PRO A 346 -67.62 26.06 -13.49
N GLN A 347 -67.85 27.36 -13.70
CA GLN A 347 -67.77 28.50 -12.79
C GLN A 347 -68.58 28.25 -11.50
N ILE A 348 -68.02 28.59 -10.32
CA ILE A 348 -68.23 29.83 -9.55
C ILE A 348 -69.71 30.10 -9.22
N ASP A 349 -70.03 30.01 -7.94
CA ASP A 349 -70.90 31.00 -7.28
C ASP A 349 -70.23 31.49 -5.99
N THR A 350 -70.41 32.78 -5.77
CA THR A 350 -69.75 33.66 -4.79
C THR A 350 -70.77 34.03 -3.70
N GLU A 351 -70.28 34.68 -2.66
CA GLU A 351 -70.95 35.30 -1.48
C GLU A 351 -70.79 34.47 -0.19
N GLU A 352 -70.33 35.00 0.95
CA GLU A 352 -70.02 36.37 1.34
C GLU A 352 -69.11 36.38 2.60
N MET A 353 -68.49 37.54 2.83
CA MET A 353 -67.64 37.94 3.95
C MET A 353 -68.13 37.55 5.35
N GLN A 354 -67.21 37.07 6.20
CA GLN A 354 -67.04 37.65 7.54
C GLN A 354 -65.57 37.77 7.94
N VAL A 355 -65.23 39.02 8.25
CA VAL A 355 -63.94 39.52 8.72
C VAL A 355 -63.75 39.12 10.19
N ILE A 356 -62.71 38.35 10.50
CA ILE A 356 -62.12 38.33 11.85
C ILE A 356 -60.64 38.70 11.71
N THR A 357 -60.37 39.99 11.87
CA THR A 357 -59.03 40.51 12.14
C THR A 357 -58.56 39.98 13.50
N LYS A 358 -57.61 39.05 13.49
CA LYS A 358 -56.70 38.85 14.62
C LYS A 358 -55.28 39.21 14.18
N THR A 359 -54.93 40.45 14.44
CA THR A 359 -53.54 40.94 14.42
C THR A 359 -52.70 40.15 15.44
N PRO A 360 -51.54 39.59 15.07
CA PRO A 360 -50.53 39.24 16.05
C PRO A 360 -49.89 40.52 16.58
N LYS A 361 -50.12 40.79 17.87
CA LYS A 361 -49.35 41.76 18.66
C LYS A 361 -47.89 41.29 18.70
N GLY A 362 -46.97 42.14 18.28
CA GLY A 362 -45.55 41.83 18.42
C GLY A 362 -44.55 42.66 17.60
N PHE A 363 -44.81 43.93 17.31
CA PHE A 363 -43.75 44.84 16.86
C PHE A 363 -43.13 45.56 18.07
N GLY A 364 -42.41 44.81 18.89
CA GLY A 364 -41.44 45.36 19.82
C GLY A 364 -40.12 45.62 19.10
N ASN A 365 -39.63 46.85 19.16
CA ASN A 365 -38.27 47.29 18.77
C ASN A 365 -38.02 47.88 17.36
N ILE A 366 -39.03 48.34 16.63
CA ILE A 366 -38.78 49.36 15.57
C ILE A 366 -38.57 50.76 16.18
N SER A 367 -39.14 51.00 17.37
CA SER A 367 -39.01 52.26 18.12
C SER A 367 -37.57 52.59 18.52
N MET A 368 -36.74 51.61 18.88
CA MET A 368 -35.33 51.86 19.26
C MET A 368 -34.42 52.18 18.06
N LEU A 369 -34.70 51.59 16.90
CA LEU A 369 -33.88 51.74 15.69
C LEU A 369 -34.21 53.05 14.95
N ILE A 370 -35.49 53.44 14.93
CA ILE A 370 -35.88 54.79 14.52
C ILE A 370 -35.32 55.80 15.50
N LYS A 371 -35.37 55.59 16.82
CA LYS A 371 -34.82 56.54 17.80
C LYS A 371 -33.32 56.77 17.63
N SER A 372 -32.50 55.75 17.39
CA SER A 372 -31.04 55.90 17.25
C SER A 372 -30.62 56.58 15.93
N ILE A 373 -31.27 56.24 14.82
CA ILE A 373 -31.08 56.93 13.54
C ILE A 373 -31.63 58.36 13.60
N LEU A 374 -32.78 58.56 14.26
CA LEU A 374 -33.38 59.87 14.48
C LEU A 374 -32.51 60.72 15.41
N ILE A 375 -31.83 60.17 16.42
CA ILE A 375 -30.88 60.87 17.30
C ILE A 375 -29.61 61.26 16.53
N PHE A 376 -29.09 60.40 15.65
CA PHE A 376 -27.91 60.72 14.83
C PHE A 376 -28.24 61.78 13.76
N ILE A 377 -29.39 61.65 13.09
CA ILE A 377 -29.91 62.65 12.14
C ILE A 377 -30.27 63.95 12.88
N LEU A 378 -30.89 63.89 14.07
CA LEU A 378 -31.11 65.08 14.90
C LEU A 378 -29.79 65.71 15.32
N GLY A 379 -28.76 64.94 15.67
CA GLY A 379 -27.43 65.46 16.05
C GLY A 379 -26.72 66.18 14.90
N LEU A 380 -26.76 65.60 13.69
CA LEU A 380 -26.26 66.23 12.46
C LEU A 380 -27.06 67.47 12.08
N ILE A 381 -28.38 67.41 12.20
CA ILE A 381 -29.27 68.56 12.01
C ILE A 381 -28.92 69.64 13.05
N PHE A 382 -28.81 69.32 14.35
CA PHE A 382 -28.54 70.27 15.45
C PHE A 382 -27.18 70.96 15.31
N ALA A 383 -26.15 70.25 14.84
CA ALA A 383 -24.83 70.80 14.55
C ALA A 383 -24.87 71.81 13.38
N VAL A 384 -25.70 71.57 12.37
CA VAL A 384 -25.91 72.46 11.21
C VAL A 384 -26.88 73.61 11.55
N VAL A 385 -27.89 73.38 12.39
CA VAL A 385 -28.89 74.38 12.84
C VAL A 385 -28.24 75.50 13.66
N ARG A 386 -27.16 75.21 14.41
CA ARG A 386 -26.52 76.19 15.32
C ARG A 386 -25.86 77.39 14.62
N LYS A 387 -25.70 77.35 13.28
CA LYS A 387 -25.00 78.38 12.49
C LYS A 387 -25.85 79.04 11.39
N ILE A 388 -27.15 78.78 11.30
CA ILE A 388 -28.01 79.19 10.15
C ILE A 388 -29.23 80.01 10.61
N ASN A 389 -29.51 81.13 9.90
CA ASN A 389 -30.69 81.98 10.12
C ASN A 389 -32.01 81.19 10.04
N ARG A 390 -32.91 81.43 11.00
CA ARG A 390 -34.20 80.71 11.18
C ARG A 390 -35.08 80.63 9.93
N GLY A 391 -34.95 81.58 8.98
CA GLY A 391 -35.69 81.58 7.71
C GLY A 391 -35.24 80.56 6.66
N LYS A 392 -34.05 79.95 6.78
CA LYS A 392 -33.53 78.95 5.81
C LYS A 392 -33.57 77.50 6.33
N LEU A 393 -34.06 77.29 7.55
CA LEU A 393 -34.00 76.00 8.24
C LEU A 393 -34.83 74.89 7.57
N SER A 394 -36.02 75.22 7.06
CA SER A 394 -36.91 74.26 6.37
C SER A 394 -36.29 73.68 5.09
N ILE A 395 -35.52 74.50 4.37
CA ILE A 395 -34.84 74.09 3.12
C ILE A 395 -33.70 73.13 3.42
N VAL A 396 -32.93 73.39 4.48
CA VAL A 396 -31.82 72.52 4.90
C VAL A 396 -32.34 71.15 5.35
N ILE A 397 -33.42 71.12 6.14
CA ILE A 397 -34.03 69.86 6.60
C ILE A 397 -34.57 69.05 5.41
N SER A 398 -35.27 69.70 4.47
CA SER A 398 -35.79 69.03 3.27
C SER A 398 -34.68 68.47 2.38
N THR A 399 -33.59 69.23 2.20
CA THR A 399 -32.44 68.80 1.39
C THR A 399 -31.72 67.61 2.02
N VAL A 400 -31.52 67.64 3.35
CA VAL A 400 -30.92 66.52 4.09
C VAL A 400 -31.80 65.27 4.03
N LEU A 401 -33.12 65.42 4.13
CA LEU A 401 -34.05 64.29 4.02
C LEU A 401 -34.00 63.65 2.62
N ILE A 402 -33.99 64.46 1.56
CA ILE A 402 -33.86 63.98 0.17
C ILE A 402 -32.52 63.27 -0.03
N LEU A 403 -31.43 63.82 0.50
CA LEU A 403 -30.11 63.20 0.45
C LEU A 403 -30.13 61.82 1.15
N ILE A 404 -30.76 61.72 2.31
CA ILE A 404 -30.87 60.46 3.07
C ILE A 404 -31.69 59.44 2.29
N VAL A 405 -32.83 59.83 1.72
CA VAL A 405 -33.65 58.95 0.87
C VAL A 405 -32.88 58.51 -0.37
N GLY A 406 -32.13 59.43 -1.00
CA GLY A 406 -31.25 59.13 -2.12
C GLY A 406 -30.15 58.13 -1.77
N LEU A 407 -29.49 58.30 -0.63
CA LEU A 407 -28.46 57.38 -0.13
C LEU A 407 -29.03 56.01 0.22
N ILE A 408 -30.22 55.94 0.84
CA ILE A 408 -30.91 54.67 1.12
C ILE A 408 -31.30 53.96 -0.18
N THR A 409 -31.84 54.71 -1.15
CA THR A 409 -32.21 54.17 -2.46
C THR A 409 -30.98 53.66 -3.21
N CYS A 410 -29.88 54.43 -3.19
CA CYS A 410 -28.59 54.03 -3.75
C CYS A 410 -28.07 52.75 -3.10
N TYR A 411 -28.08 52.67 -1.76
CA TYR A 411 -27.67 51.49 -1.02
C TYR A 411 -28.43 50.23 -1.48
N PHE A 412 -29.76 50.26 -1.55
CA PHE A 412 -30.55 49.11 -1.98
C PHE A 412 -30.39 48.76 -3.47
N LEU A 413 -30.02 49.71 -4.33
CA LEU A 413 -29.77 49.46 -5.76
C LEU A 413 -28.41 48.79 -6.03
N PHE A 414 -27.41 49.08 -5.20
CA PHE A 414 -26.04 48.55 -5.32
C PHE A 414 -25.75 47.38 -4.37
N LEU A 415 -26.69 47.02 -3.49
CA LEU A 415 -26.57 45.87 -2.60
C LEU A 415 -26.40 44.57 -3.39
N LYS A 416 -25.33 43.84 -3.09
CA LYS A 416 -25.03 42.49 -3.62
C LYS A 416 -24.99 41.48 -2.48
N ALA A 417 -25.40 40.25 -2.76
CA ALA A 417 -25.31 39.12 -1.86
C ALA A 417 -24.56 37.97 -2.51
N THR A 418 -23.71 37.30 -1.74
CA THR A 418 -23.12 36.02 -2.08
C THR A 418 -23.64 34.97 -1.11
N ILE A 419 -24.31 33.95 -1.63
CA ILE A 419 -24.81 32.80 -0.89
C ILE A 419 -23.86 31.64 -1.19
N THR A 420 -23.15 31.17 -0.17
CA THR A 420 -22.32 29.96 -0.26
C THR A 420 -23.11 28.82 0.35
N ILE A 421 -23.46 27.83 -0.46
CA ILE A 421 -24.09 26.58 -0.04
C ILE A 421 -22.97 25.55 0.11
N ILE A 422 -22.77 25.06 1.32
CA ILE A 422 -21.81 24.00 1.63
C ILE A 422 -22.57 22.69 1.61
N VAL A 423 -22.13 21.75 0.77
CA VAL A 423 -22.79 20.46 0.57
C VAL A 423 -21.91 19.30 1.00
N ASP A 424 -22.52 18.30 1.63
CA ASP A 424 -21.92 16.99 1.91
C ASP A 424 -22.18 16.07 0.70
N PRO A 425 -21.16 15.75 -0.10
CA PRO A 425 -21.34 14.99 -1.33
C PRO A 425 -21.67 13.53 -1.02
N GLU A 426 -22.41 12.87 -1.91
CA GLU A 426 -22.58 11.42 -1.83
C GLU A 426 -21.54 10.74 -2.72
N ILE A 427 -20.83 9.75 -2.19
CA ILE A 427 -19.86 8.98 -2.96
C ILE A 427 -20.58 7.87 -3.71
N THR A 428 -20.35 7.78 -5.02
CA THR A 428 -20.81 6.64 -5.82
C THR A 428 -19.63 5.92 -6.45
N GLU A 429 -19.73 4.60 -6.51
CA GLU A 429 -18.70 3.71 -7.04
C GLU A 429 -19.33 2.73 -8.03
N GLN A 430 -18.70 2.58 -9.19
CA GLN A 430 -19.12 1.65 -10.23
C GLN A 430 -17.95 0.81 -10.72
N ASN A 431 -18.17 -0.50 -10.79
CA ASN A 431 -17.22 -1.44 -11.38
C ASN A 431 -17.73 -1.86 -12.76
N LYS A 432 -16.89 -1.69 -13.77
CA LYS A 432 -17.19 -2.10 -15.15
C LYS A 432 -16.00 -2.79 -15.78
N ASN A 433 -16.28 -3.89 -16.45
CA ASN A 433 -15.31 -4.54 -17.30
C ASN A 433 -15.11 -3.69 -18.56
N VAL A 434 -13.85 -3.40 -18.88
CA VAL A 434 -13.41 -2.57 -20.00
C VAL A 434 -12.29 -3.26 -20.76
N LEU A 435 -12.22 -2.98 -22.06
CA LEU A 435 -11.18 -3.49 -22.95
C LEU A 435 -10.19 -2.37 -23.28
N PHE A 436 -8.91 -2.60 -23.07
CA PHE A 436 -7.83 -1.75 -23.55
C PHE A 436 -7.29 -2.36 -24.84
N SER A 437 -7.42 -1.66 -25.96
CA SER A 437 -6.99 -2.17 -27.26
C SER A 437 -5.98 -1.26 -27.93
N THR A 438 -4.88 -1.84 -28.44
CA THR A 438 -3.87 -1.11 -29.21
C THR A 438 -4.34 -0.73 -30.62
N ILE A 439 -5.45 -1.32 -31.07
CA ILE A 439 -6.07 -1.07 -32.37
C ILE A 439 -7.39 -0.29 -32.24
N GLY A 440 -7.67 0.57 -33.21
CA GLY A 440 -8.91 1.36 -33.24
C GLY A 440 -8.89 2.61 -32.36
N THR A 441 -10.07 2.98 -31.86
CA THR A 441 -10.32 4.20 -31.07
C THR A 441 -11.16 3.88 -29.85
N THR A 442 -11.09 4.74 -28.82
CA THR A 442 -11.97 4.68 -27.65
C THR A 442 -13.43 4.69 -28.09
N ASP A 443 -14.19 3.69 -27.64
CA ASP A 443 -15.62 3.52 -27.94
C ASP A 443 -16.38 3.23 -26.64
N PRO A 444 -17.05 4.25 -26.07
CA PRO A 444 -17.82 4.09 -24.85
C PRO A 444 -19.01 3.14 -24.96
N SER A 445 -19.50 2.85 -26.18
CA SER A 445 -20.62 1.92 -26.38
C SER A 445 -20.18 0.46 -26.27
N LYS A 446 -18.89 0.20 -26.49
CA LYS A 446 -18.26 -1.13 -26.42
C LYS A 446 -17.38 -1.31 -25.18
N ASN A 447 -17.36 -0.32 -24.29
CA ASN A 447 -16.46 -0.27 -23.13
C ASN A 447 -14.98 -0.41 -23.51
N THR A 448 -14.58 0.17 -24.66
CA THR A 448 -13.20 0.05 -25.16
C THR A 448 -12.45 1.36 -25.00
N ILE A 449 -11.23 1.29 -24.47
CA ILE A 449 -10.27 2.39 -24.37
C ILE A 449 -9.12 2.13 -25.36
N LYS A 450 -8.74 3.17 -26.11
CA LYS A 450 -7.55 3.08 -26.95
C LYS A 450 -6.28 3.03 -26.10
N GLY A 451 -5.52 1.97 -26.27
CA GLY A 451 -4.18 1.80 -25.75
C GLY A 451 -3.09 2.06 -26.79
N GLU A 452 -1.87 2.21 -26.31
CA GLU A 452 -0.65 2.31 -27.11
C GLU A 452 0.41 1.38 -26.50
N LEU A 453 1.03 0.56 -27.35
CA LEU A 453 2.11 -0.32 -26.94
C LEU A 453 3.36 0.51 -26.62
N VAL A 454 3.96 0.26 -25.46
CA VAL A 454 5.20 0.88 -25.02
C VAL A 454 6.16 -0.17 -24.49
N SER A 455 7.45 0.02 -24.72
CA SER A 455 8.49 -0.96 -24.40
C SER A 455 9.71 -0.32 -23.77
N VAL A 456 10.35 -1.02 -22.84
CA VAL A 456 11.62 -0.62 -22.25
C VAL A 456 12.52 -1.84 -22.07
N SER A 457 13.83 -1.65 -22.19
CA SER A 457 14.82 -2.68 -21.89
C SER A 457 15.60 -2.28 -20.63
N GLU A 458 15.68 -3.19 -19.67
CA GLU A 458 16.40 -3.01 -18.42
C GLU A 458 17.56 -4.00 -18.34
N ASP A 459 18.74 -3.49 -18.00
CA ASP A 459 19.93 -4.30 -17.75
C ASP A 459 20.06 -4.59 -16.26
N GLY A 460 20.46 -5.82 -15.91
CA GLY A 460 20.66 -6.18 -14.52
C GLY A 460 21.50 -7.43 -14.30
N SER A 461 21.74 -7.72 -13.03
CA SER A 461 22.41 -8.94 -12.60
C SER A 461 21.82 -9.45 -11.29
N VAL A 462 21.72 -10.77 -11.18
CA VAL A 462 21.27 -11.49 -9.99
C VAL A 462 22.23 -12.63 -9.69
N SER A 463 22.42 -12.95 -8.41
CA SER A 463 23.31 -14.01 -7.96
C SER A 463 22.63 -14.94 -6.96
N THR A 464 22.99 -16.21 -6.97
CA THR A 464 22.50 -17.20 -6.01
C THR A 464 23.61 -18.21 -5.68
N PRO A 465 23.65 -18.78 -4.47
CA PRO A 465 24.55 -19.89 -4.16
C PRO A 465 24.30 -21.07 -5.10
N ALA A 466 25.35 -21.72 -5.57
CA ALA A 466 25.22 -22.90 -6.40
C ALA A 466 24.74 -24.09 -5.55
N THR A 467 23.78 -24.87 -6.06
CA THR A 467 23.17 -25.98 -5.29
C THR A 467 23.49 -27.35 -5.88
N GLY A 468 24.06 -27.39 -7.09
CA GLY A 468 24.48 -28.65 -7.71
C GLY A 468 25.62 -29.29 -6.94
N LYS A 469 25.65 -30.62 -6.93
CA LYS A 469 26.73 -31.42 -6.35
C LYS A 469 27.32 -32.33 -7.41
N LYS A 470 28.64 -32.48 -7.40
CA LYS A 470 29.37 -33.37 -8.30
C LYS A 470 30.53 -34.02 -7.55
N ASP A 471 30.68 -35.33 -7.72
CA ASP A 471 31.85 -36.05 -7.25
C ASP A 471 33.02 -35.86 -8.23
N VAL A 472 34.17 -35.42 -7.72
CA VAL A 472 35.43 -35.29 -8.47
C VAL A 472 36.54 -36.08 -7.77
N GLY A 473 37.52 -36.56 -8.52
CA GLY A 473 38.61 -37.35 -7.96
C GLY A 473 39.36 -38.12 -9.03
N THR A 474 40.10 -39.14 -8.59
CA THR A 474 40.91 -40.01 -9.45
C THR A 474 40.53 -41.47 -9.24
N PHE A 475 40.56 -42.26 -10.32
CA PHE A 475 40.35 -43.71 -10.26
C PHE A 475 41.60 -44.41 -9.69
N ALA A 476 41.40 -45.44 -8.87
CA ALA A 476 42.50 -46.28 -8.44
C ALA A 476 43.04 -47.09 -9.61
N LYS A 477 44.36 -47.20 -9.70
CA LYS A 477 45.05 -47.99 -10.73
C LYS A 477 45.99 -49.00 -10.09
N GLY A 478 46.22 -50.10 -10.80
CA GLY A 478 47.24 -51.07 -10.44
C GLY A 478 47.36 -52.19 -11.45
N ALA A 479 48.18 -53.17 -11.12
CA ALA A 479 48.42 -54.33 -11.98
C ALA A 479 47.95 -55.62 -11.28
N VAL A 480 47.32 -56.50 -12.04
CA VAL A 480 46.96 -57.84 -11.62
C VAL A 480 47.78 -58.87 -12.39
N ILE A 481 48.07 -59.98 -11.73
CA ILE A 481 48.52 -61.21 -12.37
C ILE A 481 47.30 -62.09 -12.57
N ILE A 482 46.97 -62.34 -13.82
CA ILE A 482 45.91 -63.24 -14.23
C ILE A 482 46.52 -64.64 -14.34
N TYR A 483 45.89 -65.61 -13.70
CA TYR A 483 46.26 -67.02 -13.74
C TYR A 483 45.20 -67.78 -14.55
N ASN A 484 45.65 -68.68 -15.42
CA ASN A 484 44.80 -69.60 -16.16
C ASN A 484 45.25 -71.03 -15.84
N ASP A 485 44.36 -71.79 -15.21
CA ASP A 485 44.56 -73.20 -14.87
C ASP A 485 43.82 -74.13 -15.84
N SER A 486 43.22 -73.58 -16.91
CA SER A 486 42.55 -74.36 -17.95
C SER A 486 43.49 -74.77 -19.08
N ASP A 487 43.10 -75.82 -19.79
CA ASP A 487 43.75 -76.31 -21.02
C ASP A 487 43.47 -75.42 -22.25
N THR A 488 42.79 -74.28 -22.07
CA THR A 488 42.33 -73.42 -23.15
C THR A 488 42.92 -72.01 -23.01
N ALA A 489 43.58 -71.53 -24.07
CA ALA A 489 44.09 -70.16 -24.11
C ALA A 489 42.93 -69.16 -24.21
N ARG A 490 43.05 -68.01 -23.56
CA ARG A 490 42.02 -66.97 -23.54
C ARG A 490 42.58 -65.62 -23.95
N ILE A 491 41.76 -64.88 -24.67
CA ILE A 491 42.00 -63.48 -25.00
C ILE A 491 40.96 -62.67 -24.24
N LEU A 492 41.41 -61.84 -23.31
CA LEU A 492 40.59 -60.91 -22.54
C LEU A 492 40.64 -59.56 -23.26
N ALA A 493 39.48 -59.01 -23.62
CA ALA A 493 39.42 -57.72 -24.29
C ALA A 493 39.73 -56.57 -23.31
N GLU A 494 40.13 -55.41 -23.84
CA GLU A 494 40.09 -54.15 -23.09
C GLU A 494 38.67 -53.93 -22.55
N GLY A 495 38.57 -53.41 -21.32
CA GLY A 495 37.28 -53.24 -20.64
C GLY A 495 36.73 -54.50 -19.98
N THR A 496 37.42 -55.66 -20.05
CA THR A 496 36.99 -56.85 -19.30
C THR A 496 36.93 -56.53 -17.80
N VAL A 497 35.80 -56.86 -17.18
CA VAL A 497 35.53 -56.55 -15.76
C VAL A 497 36.21 -57.57 -14.84
N LEU A 498 36.92 -57.07 -13.84
CA LEU A 498 37.48 -57.81 -12.72
C LEU A 498 36.80 -57.35 -11.45
N LYS A 499 36.21 -58.28 -10.71
CA LYS A 499 35.44 -57.97 -9.50
C LYS A 499 36.20 -58.38 -8.25
N ALA A 500 36.40 -57.42 -7.36
CA ALA A 500 37.04 -57.65 -6.07
C ALA A 500 36.06 -58.25 -5.05
N PRO A 501 36.54 -58.82 -3.92
CA PRO A 501 35.68 -59.46 -2.92
C PRO A 501 34.72 -58.47 -2.21
N ASN A 502 35.08 -57.18 -2.19
CA ASN A 502 34.24 -56.10 -1.67
C ASN A 502 33.17 -55.63 -2.68
N GLY A 503 33.06 -56.28 -3.84
CA GLY A 503 32.08 -55.98 -4.87
C GLY A 503 32.48 -54.85 -5.83
N LEU A 504 33.62 -54.20 -5.62
CA LEU A 504 34.13 -53.17 -6.53
C LEU A 504 34.63 -53.76 -7.84
N GLU A 505 34.43 -53.00 -8.91
CA GLU A 505 34.72 -53.42 -10.28
C GLU A 505 35.90 -52.62 -10.85
N PHE A 506 36.74 -53.33 -11.58
CA PHE A 506 37.93 -52.83 -12.26
C PHE A 506 37.88 -53.29 -13.71
N THR A 507 38.41 -52.50 -14.63
CA THR A 507 38.43 -52.83 -16.05
C THR A 507 39.86 -52.97 -16.56
N LEU A 508 40.09 -53.91 -17.48
CA LEU A 508 41.37 -54.05 -18.17
C LEU A 508 41.66 -52.82 -19.03
N ASP A 509 42.85 -52.23 -18.86
CA ASP A 509 43.31 -51.07 -19.63
C ASP A 509 43.73 -51.42 -21.06
N SER A 510 43.94 -52.71 -21.37
CA SER A 510 44.35 -53.19 -22.69
C SER A 510 44.01 -54.68 -22.88
N PRO A 511 43.86 -55.18 -24.12
CA PRO A 511 43.58 -56.58 -24.35
C PRO A 511 44.76 -57.45 -23.92
N THR A 512 44.48 -58.54 -23.20
CA THR A 512 45.49 -59.42 -22.59
C THR A 512 45.26 -60.86 -23.02
N THR A 513 46.29 -61.50 -23.56
CA THR A 513 46.25 -62.93 -23.92
C THR A 513 46.93 -63.76 -22.83
N ILE A 514 46.25 -64.81 -22.36
CA ILE A 514 46.78 -65.78 -21.42
C ILE A 514 46.77 -67.17 -22.06
N LYS A 515 47.90 -67.88 -21.96
CA LYS A 515 48.08 -69.20 -22.58
C LYS A 515 47.30 -70.27 -21.82
N ALA A 516 47.06 -71.40 -22.49
CA ALA A 516 46.58 -72.63 -21.88
C ALA A 516 47.70 -73.27 -21.05
N VAL A 517 47.34 -73.97 -19.98
CA VAL A 517 48.25 -74.90 -19.30
C VAL A 517 48.68 -75.99 -20.28
N ALA A 518 49.99 -76.25 -20.37
CA ALA A 518 50.51 -77.28 -21.26
C ALA A 518 50.07 -78.69 -20.80
N SER A 519 49.70 -79.56 -21.75
CA SER A 519 49.34 -80.96 -21.47
C SER A 519 50.57 -81.77 -21.02
N HIS A 520 50.44 -82.47 -19.89
CA HIS A 520 51.48 -83.32 -19.31
C HIS A 520 50.92 -84.69 -18.88
N SER A 521 51.82 -85.65 -18.63
CA SER A 521 51.49 -87.02 -18.21
C SER A 521 50.78 -87.07 -16.85
N ALA A 522 49.96 -88.10 -16.64
CA ALA A 522 48.94 -88.26 -15.59
C ALA A 522 49.34 -88.09 -14.10
N ASN A 523 50.60 -87.81 -13.78
CA ASN A 523 51.12 -87.73 -12.39
C ASN A 523 51.77 -86.39 -12.02
N GLU A 524 51.70 -85.36 -12.86
CA GLU A 524 52.21 -84.01 -12.54
C GLU A 524 51.09 -82.97 -12.70
N ASN A 525 50.88 -82.13 -11.69
CA ASN A 525 50.04 -80.93 -11.80
C ASN A 525 50.92 -79.78 -12.32
N PRO A 526 50.85 -79.43 -13.61
CA PRO A 526 51.61 -78.30 -14.15
C PRO A 526 51.22 -77.00 -13.46
N PRO A 527 52.15 -76.04 -13.28
CA PRO A 527 51.84 -74.75 -12.70
C PRO A 527 50.90 -73.95 -13.63
N PRO A 528 49.97 -73.14 -13.08
CA PRO A 528 49.12 -72.27 -13.89
C PRO A 528 49.92 -71.32 -14.76
N GLU A 529 49.44 -71.07 -15.97
CA GLU A 529 49.99 -70.01 -16.82
C GLU A 529 49.61 -68.64 -16.25
N LYS A 530 50.52 -67.66 -16.36
CA LYS A 530 50.30 -66.33 -15.79
C LYS A 530 50.66 -65.21 -16.74
N THR A 531 49.93 -64.11 -16.67
CA THR A 531 50.23 -62.87 -17.40
C THR A 531 49.87 -61.66 -16.55
N THR A 532 50.59 -60.56 -16.71
CA THR A 532 50.34 -59.31 -15.98
C THR A 532 49.51 -58.37 -16.84
N ALA A 533 48.51 -57.74 -16.24
CA ALA A 533 47.67 -56.75 -16.90
C ALA A 533 47.38 -55.55 -16.00
N ASN A 534 47.27 -54.36 -16.60
CA ASN A 534 46.91 -53.14 -15.88
C ASN A 534 45.39 -53.00 -15.82
N VAL A 535 44.91 -52.51 -14.68
CA VAL A 535 43.48 -52.28 -14.43
C VAL A 535 43.23 -50.91 -13.82
N THR A 536 42.09 -50.34 -14.18
CA THR A 536 41.56 -49.09 -13.60
C THR A 536 40.21 -49.37 -12.93
N ALA A 537 40.00 -48.79 -11.75
CA ALA A 537 38.72 -48.88 -11.04
C ALA A 537 37.60 -48.21 -11.84
N ASP A 538 36.40 -48.77 -11.80
CA ASP A 538 35.21 -48.19 -12.43
C ASP A 538 34.64 -47.00 -11.63
N GLN A 539 34.96 -46.92 -10.33
CA GLN A 539 34.46 -45.90 -9.43
C GLN A 539 35.59 -45.09 -8.78
N LEU A 540 35.35 -43.78 -8.65
CA LEU A 540 36.20 -42.84 -7.90
C LEU A 540 36.16 -43.17 -6.40
N GLY A 541 37.31 -43.06 -5.73
CA GLY A 541 37.37 -43.14 -4.26
C GLY A 541 38.50 -43.97 -3.71
N LYS A 542 38.75 -43.77 -2.41
CA LYS A 542 39.77 -44.52 -1.67
C LYS A 542 39.38 -45.98 -1.46
N GLU A 543 38.09 -46.30 -1.53
CA GLU A 543 37.58 -47.68 -1.41
C GLU A 543 38.15 -48.60 -2.51
N SER A 544 38.50 -48.04 -3.67
CA SER A 544 39.13 -48.75 -4.78
C SER A 544 40.65 -48.95 -4.60
N ASN A 545 41.25 -48.39 -3.54
CA ASN A 545 42.67 -48.63 -3.20
C ASN A 545 42.80 -49.95 -2.42
N LEU A 546 42.91 -51.04 -3.15
CA LEU A 546 42.94 -52.40 -2.59
C LEU A 546 44.34 -52.80 -2.11
N PRO A 547 44.47 -53.55 -0.99
CA PRO A 547 45.75 -54.06 -0.53
C PRO A 547 46.32 -55.11 -1.50
N SER A 548 47.63 -55.36 -1.43
CA SER A 548 48.27 -56.48 -2.13
C SER A 548 47.67 -57.83 -1.72
N GLY A 549 47.64 -58.77 -2.65
CA GLY A 549 47.11 -60.12 -2.44
C GLY A 549 45.60 -60.23 -2.56
N THR A 550 44.91 -59.18 -3.04
CA THR A 550 43.47 -59.21 -3.31
C THR A 550 43.21 -60.10 -4.53
N LYS A 551 42.23 -61.01 -4.39
CA LYS A 551 41.81 -61.93 -5.45
C LYS A 551 40.58 -61.39 -6.15
N PHE A 552 40.58 -61.42 -7.47
CA PHE A 552 39.52 -60.91 -8.34
C PHE A 552 38.95 -62.05 -9.18
N SER A 553 37.63 -62.10 -9.31
CA SER A 553 36.99 -62.89 -10.36
C SER A 553 37.10 -62.16 -11.69
N VAL A 554 37.44 -62.87 -12.75
CA VAL A 554 37.62 -62.29 -14.10
C VAL A 554 36.39 -62.59 -14.95
N ALA A 555 35.70 -61.55 -15.42
CA ALA A 555 34.47 -61.65 -16.21
C ALA A 555 33.46 -62.62 -15.59
N SER A 556 32.94 -63.56 -16.39
CA SER A 556 32.07 -64.66 -15.94
C SER A 556 32.79 -66.00 -15.88
N PHE A 557 34.13 -66.01 -15.85
CA PHE A 557 34.91 -67.25 -15.77
C PHE A 557 34.83 -67.84 -14.37
N ASN A 558 34.92 -69.17 -14.29
CA ASN A 558 34.99 -69.87 -13.01
C ASN A 558 36.31 -69.52 -12.32
N VAL A 559 36.27 -69.21 -11.01
CA VAL A 559 37.44 -68.87 -10.20
C VAL A 559 38.44 -70.03 -10.14
N SER A 560 37.97 -71.27 -10.34
CA SER A 560 38.82 -72.46 -10.48
C SER A 560 39.57 -72.54 -11.80
N GLU A 561 39.13 -71.82 -12.84
CA GLU A 561 39.78 -71.80 -14.16
C GLU A 561 40.63 -70.54 -14.34
N ILE A 562 40.07 -69.37 -14.01
CA ILE A 562 40.74 -68.08 -14.17
C ILE A 562 40.51 -67.21 -12.94
N ILE A 563 41.62 -66.73 -12.38
CA ILE A 563 41.62 -65.81 -11.25
C ILE A 563 42.68 -64.74 -11.47
N ALA A 564 42.41 -63.53 -11.01
CA ALA A 564 43.40 -62.45 -11.02
C ALA A 564 43.79 -62.08 -9.58
N ILE A 565 45.07 -61.79 -9.36
CA ILE A 565 45.59 -61.41 -8.04
C ILE A 565 46.52 -60.22 -8.20
N ASN A 566 46.37 -59.17 -7.41
CA ASN A 566 47.32 -58.06 -7.42
C ASN A 566 48.52 -58.35 -6.50
N ASP A 567 49.74 -58.32 -7.02
CA ASP A 567 50.94 -58.47 -6.19
C ASP A 567 51.26 -57.19 -5.40
N ASN A 568 50.95 -56.02 -5.97
CA ASN A 568 51.14 -54.71 -5.34
C ASN A 568 49.79 -54.06 -5.02
N PRO A 569 49.69 -53.24 -3.95
CA PRO A 569 48.45 -52.54 -3.63
C PRO A 569 48.03 -51.58 -4.75
N PHE A 570 46.73 -51.48 -4.98
CA PHE A 570 46.17 -50.44 -5.86
C PHE A 570 46.15 -49.12 -5.13
N SER A 571 46.40 -48.05 -5.86
CA SER A 571 46.52 -46.72 -5.28
C SER A 571 46.07 -45.64 -6.26
N GLY A 572 46.06 -44.39 -5.80
CA GLY A 572 45.66 -43.24 -6.60
C GLY A 572 44.16 -42.98 -6.62
N GLY A 573 43.32 -43.82 -6.02
CA GLY A 573 41.88 -43.59 -5.87
C GLY A 573 41.58 -42.46 -4.88
N THR A 574 40.89 -41.41 -5.34
CA THR A 574 40.43 -40.29 -4.50
C THR A 574 39.00 -39.88 -4.88
N LYS A 575 38.25 -39.32 -3.93
CA LYS A 575 36.88 -38.80 -4.14
C LYS A 575 36.64 -37.60 -3.23
N LYS A 576 36.12 -36.52 -3.80
CA LYS A 576 35.71 -35.28 -3.12
C LYS A 576 34.40 -34.80 -3.74
N GLU A 577 33.41 -34.49 -2.91
CA GLU A 577 32.19 -33.82 -3.36
C GLU A 577 32.47 -32.32 -3.50
N VAL A 578 32.12 -31.73 -4.64
CA VAL A 578 32.23 -30.30 -4.91
C VAL A 578 30.90 -29.70 -5.35
N THR A 579 30.70 -28.43 -5.01
CA THR A 579 29.53 -27.67 -5.42
C THR A 579 29.70 -27.19 -6.86
N VAL A 580 28.67 -27.37 -7.68
CA VAL A 580 28.68 -27.00 -9.10
C VAL A 580 27.43 -26.22 -9.49
N ALA A 581 27.54 -25.39 -10.53
CA ALA A 581 26.39 -24.69 -11.08
C ALA A 581 25.37 -25.68 -11.68
N SER A 582 24.11 -25.61 -11.26
CA SER A 582 23.04 -26.48 -11.77
C SER A 582 22.09 -25.77 -12.75
N LYS A 583 21.34 -26.56 -13.53
CA LYS A 583 20.31 -26.04 -14.43
C LYS A 583 19.14 -25.40 -13.66
N ASN A 584 18.85 -25.90 -12.47
CA ASN A 584 17.83 -25.32 -11.59
C ASN A 584 18.26 -23.94 -11.10
N ASP A 585 19.54 -23.78 -10.72
CA ASP A 585 20.08 -22.47 -10.31
C ASP A 585 19.93 -21.45 -11.44
N THR A 586 20.24 -21.85 -12.68
CA THR A 586 20.10 -20.99 -13.86
C THR A 586 18.64 -20.58 -14.10
N THR A 587 17.71 -21.53 -14.04
CA THR A 587 16.26 -21.26 -14.25
C THR A 587 15.71 -20.32 -13.18
N LYS A 588 16.16 -20.48 -11.94
CA LYS A 588 15.80 -19.60 -10.83
C LYS A 588 16.34 -18.18 -11.05
N LEU A 589 17.61 -18.04 -11.43
CA LEU A 589 18.21 -16.73 -11.71
C LEU A 589 17.50 -16.01 -12.87
N GLU A 590 17.05 -16.72 -13.90
CA GLU A 590 16.29 -16.12 -15.00
C GLU A 590 14.95 -15.53 -14.51
N ALA A 591 14.21 -16.27 -13.68
CA ALA A 591 12.96 -15.79 -13.09
C ALA A 591 13.19 -14.63 -12.09
N ASP A 592 14.24 -14.72 -11.27
CA ASP A 592 14.58 -13.69 -10.28
C ASP A 592 15.00 -12.39 -10.97
N LEU A 593 15.74 -12.46 -12.09
CA LEU A 593 16.15 -11.28 -12.86
C LEU A 593 14.94 -10.53 -13.44
N ILE A 594 13.98 -11.25 -14.02
CA ILE A 594 12.75 -10.66 -14.57
C ILE A 594 11.93 -9.99 -13.46
N LYS A 595 11.80 -10.61 -12.28
CA LYS A 595 11.09 -9.98 -11.15
C LYS A 595 11.82 -8.77 -10.58
N GLN A 596 13.15 -8.85 -10.45
CA GLN A 596 13.96 -7.78 -9.87
C GLN A 596 13.90 -6.50 -10.72
N LEU A 597 13.85 -6.63 -12.05
CA LEU A 597 13.86 -5.50 -12.98
C LEU A 597 12.47 -4.92 -13.28
N GLU A 598 11.39 -5.59 -12.87
CA GLU A 598 10.00 -5.20 -13.15
C GLU A 598 9.66 -3.77 -12.67
N ASN A 599 10.06 -3.43 -11.44
CA ASN A 599 9.80 -2.10 -10.86
C ASN A 599 10.60 -0.98 -11.56
N ASN A 600 11.82 -1.29 -12.00
CA ASN A 600 12.64 -0.35 -12.77
C ASN A 600 11.99 -0.09 -14.13
N ALA A 601 11.53 -1.15 -14.80
CA ALA A 601 10.82 -1.06 -16.08
C ALA A 601 9.54 -0.22 -15.95
N LYS A 602 8.70 -0.48 -14.94
CA LYS A 602 7.48 0.32 -14.67
C LYS A 602 7.81 1.80 -14.46
N THR A 603 8.84 2.08 -13.67
CA THR A 603 9.28 3.45 -13.37
C THR A 603 9.82 4.16 -14.63
N ASN A 604 10.62 3.47 -15.43
CA ASN A 604 11.25 4.06 -16.62
C ASN A 604 10.23 4.25 -17.75
N LEU A 605 9.31 3.31 -17.96
CA LEU A 605 8.18 3.51 -18.87
C LEU A 605 7.32 4.70 -18.43
N GLN A 606 6.96 4.80 -17.15
CA GLN A 606 6.15 5.91 -16.66
C GLN A 606 6.84 7.28 -16.84
N LYS A 607 8.18 7.34 -16.78
CA LYS A 607 8.96 8.55 -17.09
C LYS A 607 9.00 8.90 -18.58
N GLN A 608 8.90 7.91 -19.45
CA GLN A 608 8.87 8.11 -20.91
C GLN A 608 7.48 8.52 -21.42
N LEU A 609 6.42 8.26 -20.65
CA LEU A 609 5.05 8.62 -21.00
C LEU A 609 4.78 10.12 -20.82
N ASP A 610 3.97 10.68 -21.72
CA ASP A 610 3.43 12.04 -21.60
C ASP A 610 2.58 12.19 -20.33
N LEU A 611 2.49 13.42 -19.80
CA LEU A 611 1.66 13.73 -18.61
C LEU A 611 0.18 13.32 -18.73
N ASN A 612 -0.32 13.18 -19.96
CA ASN A 612 -1.70 12.79 -20.28
C ASN A 612 -1.88 11.27 -20.49
N LYS A 613 -0.83 10.47 -20.31
CA LYS A 613 -0.87 9.01 -20.46
C LYS A 613 -0.66 8.33 -19.11
N ILE A 614 -1.25 7.15 -18.96
CA ILE A 614 -1.10 6.27 -17.80
C ILE A 614 -0.69 4.89 -18.32
N LEU A 615 0.31 4.28 -17.68
CA LEU A 615 0.68 2.89 -17.93
C LEU A 615 -0.29 1.95 -17.21
N LEU A 616 -0.77 0.90 -17.88
CA LEU A 616 -1.47 -0.19 -17.19
C LEU A 616 -0.52 -0.89 -16.21
N PRO A 617 -0.97 -1.29 -15.01
CA PRO A 617 -0.10 -1.85 -13.98
C PRO A 617 0.35 -3.31 -14.25
N ALA A 618 0.25 -3.78 -15.49
CA ALA A 618 0.65 -5.12 -15.93
C ALA A 618 1.40 -5.05 -17.28
N PHE A 619 2.37 -5.95 -17.46
CA PHE A 619 3.07 -6.15 -18.72
C PHE A 619 2.36 -7.19 -19.59
N ILE A 620 2.44 -7.00 -20.91
CA ILE A 620 1.97 -7.94 -21.93
C ILE A 620 3.02 -9.02 -22.15
N THR A 621 4.28 -8.61 -22.24
CA THR A 621 5.40 -9.51 -22.50
C THR A 621 6.62 -9.10 -21.67
N GLU A 622 7.33 -10.13 -21.21
CA GLU A 622 8.56 -10.02 -20.42
C GLU A 622 9.59 -10.98 -21.03
N THR A 623 10.43 -10.46 -21.91
CA THR A 623 11.35 -11.29 -22.69
C THR A 623 12.79 -11.10 -22.23
N LEU A 624 13.41 -12.16 -21.75
CA LEU A 624 14.83 -12.18 -21.44
C LEU A 624 15.63 -12.22 -22.76
N GLY A 625 16.36 -11.13 -23.03
CA GLY A 625 17.19 -10.96 -24.20
C GLY A 625 18.59 -11.55 -24.02
N LYS A 626 19.62 -10.71 -24.25
CA LYS A 626 21.01 -11.13 -24.07
C LYS A 626 21.27 -11.53 -22.63
N LYS A 627 21.88 -12.68 -22.42
CA LYS A 627 22.27 -13.18 -21.10
C LYS A 627 23.66 -13.79 -21.11
N SER A 628 24.36 -13.66 -19.99
CA SER A 628 25.66 -14.27 -19.73
C SER A 628 25.74 -14.76 -18.29
N LEU A 629 26.29 -15.95 -18.11
CA LEU A 629 26.62 -16.49 -16.79
C LEU A 629 28.11 -16.30 -16.53
N ASN A 630 28.47 -16.02 -15.28
CA ASN A 630 29.87 -15.98 -14.85
C ASN A 630 30.57 -17.35 -14.95
N VAL A 631 29.80 -18.44 -14.88
CA VAL A 631 30.27 -19.84 -14.84
C VAL A 631 29.32 -20.73 -15.66
N LYS A 632 29.80 -21.79 -16.31
CA LYS A 632 28.94 -22.71 -17.09
C LYS A 632 28.28 -23.74 -16.16
N VAL A 633 27.12 -24.25 -16.57
CA VAL A 633 26.44 -25.34 -15.85
C VAL A 633 27.38 -26.57 -15.78
N GLY A 634 27.60 -27.06 -14.57
CA GLY A 634 28.48 -28.20 -14.28
C GLY A 634 29.92 -27.85 -13.86
N ASP A 635 30.31 -26.57 -13.95
CA ASP A 635 31.60 -26.09 -13.44
C ASP A 635 31.54 -25.94 -11.91
N GLU A 636 32.68 -26.13 -11.24
CA GLU A 636 32.85 -25.97 -9.80
C GLU A 636 32.76 -24.48 -9.41
N THR A 637 31.76 -24.15 -8.59
CA THR A 637 31.58 -22.79 -8.05
C THR A 637 30.68 -22.83 -6.82
N ASN A 638 30.89 -21.88 -5.91
CA ASN A 638 30.01 -21.67 -4.76
C ASN A 638 28.86 -20.70 -5.09
N GLN A 639 28.99 -19.90 -6.15
CA GLN A 639 28.04 -18.86 -6.53
C GLN A 639 27.89 -18.75 -8.05
N LEU A 640 26.65 -18.63 -8.49
CA LEU A 640 26.28 -18.41 -9.88
C LEU A 640 25.68 -17.02 -10.03
N THR A 641 26.15 -16.27 -11.03
CA THR A 641 25.68 -14.92 -11.34
C THR A 641 25.20 -14.89 -12.77
N LEU A 642 23.97 -14.42 -12.97
CA LEU A 642 23.38 -14.14 -14.26
C LEU A 642 23.37 -12.63 -14.49
N THR A 643 23.95 -12.20 -15.61
CA THR A 643 23.82 -10.84 -16.12
C THR A 643 23.01 -10.89 -17.40
N GLY A 644 22.02 -10.01 -17.55
CA GLY A 644 21.23 -9.97 -18.77
C GLY A 644 20.37 -8.72 -18.91
N THR A 645 19.74 -8.63 -20.07
CA THR A 645 18.80 -7.57 -20.44
C THR A 645 17.40 -8.17 -20.53
N VAL A 646 16.43 -7.56 -19.85
CA VAL A 646 15.01 -7.94 -19.95
C VAL A 646 14.25 -6.83 -20.68
N GLU A 647 13.52 -7.19 -21.73
CA GLU A 647 12.61 -6.29 -22.43
C GLU A 647 11.19 -6.48 -21.88
N TYR A 648 10.58 -5.38 -21.44
CA TYR A 648 9.22 -5.31 -20.94
C TYR A 648 8.36 -4.54 -21.92
N GLN A 649 7.20 -5.08 -22.27
CA GLN A 649 6.19 -4.38 -23.07
C GLN A 649 4.90 -4.24 -22.28
N GLY A 650 4.32 -3.05 -22.28
CA GLY A 650 3.07 -2.72 -21.61
C GLY A 650 2.15 -1.90 -22.50
N ILE A 651 0.92 -1.69 -22.03
CA ILE A 651 -0.04 -0.79 -22.68
C ILE A 651 -0.13 0.49 -21.86
N SER A 652 -0.03 1.62 -22.54
CA SER A 652 -0.41 2.92 -22.00
C SER A 652 -1.74 3.39 -22.59
N TYR A 653 -2.48 4.23 -21.90
CA TYR A 653 -3.73 4.82 -22.39
C TYR A 653 -3.85 6.28 -21.96
N ARG A 654 -4.70 7.06 -22.64
CA ARG A 654 -4.87 8.48 -22.33
C ARG A 654 -5.88 8.70 -21.20
N LYS A 655 -5.59 9.68 -20.34
CA LYS A 655 -6.51 10.10 -19.27
C LYS A 655 -7.84 10.62 -19.82
N ASP A 656 -7.79 11.37 -20.92
CA ASP A 656 -8.99 11.91 -21.57
C ASP A 656 -9.95 10.82 -22.07
N ASP A 657 -9.40 9.74 -22.61
CA ASP A 657 -10.17 8.60 -23.11
C ASP A 657 -10.86 7.87 -21.95
N LEU A 658 -10.13 7.67 -20.85
CA LEU A 658 -10.68 7.10 -19.62
C LEU A 658 -11.80 7.98 -19.05
N ILE A 659 -11.59 9.29 -18.94
CA ILE A 659 -12.61 10.24 -18.46
C ILE A 659 -13.85 10.19 -19.36
N THR A 660 -13.67 10.14 -20.68
CA THR A 660 -14.77 10.07 -21.65
C THR A 660 -15.60 8.80 -21.45
N LEU A 661 -14.94 7.65 -21.26
CA LEU A 661 -15.62 6.40 -20.94
C LEU A 661 -16.33 6.48 -19.59
N SER A 662 -15.66 6.95 -18.54
CA SER A 662 -16.24 7.07 -17.19
C SER A 662 -17.49 7.94 -17.19
N LYS A 663 -17.50 9.07 -17.92
CA LYS A 663 -18.67 9.92 -18.09
C LYS A 663 -19.85 9.18 -18.70
N SER A 664 -19.61 8.39 -19.75
CA SER A 664 -20.64 7.59 -20.41
C SER A 664 -21.22 6.51 -19.47
N LEU A 665 -20.36 5.81 -18.75
CA LEU A 665 -20.75 4.73 -17.83
C LEU A 665 -21.57 5.26 -16.64
N LEU A 666 -21.14 6.38 -16.04
CA LEU A 666 -21.81 6.96 -14.88
C LEU A 666 -23.17 7.58 -15.23
N SER A 667 -23.32 8.17 -16.42
CA SER A 667 -24.55 8.88 -16.84
C SER A 667 -25.79 7.99 -16.94
N SER A 668 -25.62 6.66 -16.96
CA SER A 668 -26.73 5.72 -17.15
C SER A 668 -27.55 5.46 -15.87
N ASN A 669 -27.06 5.82 -14.67
CA ASN A 669 -27.63 5.35 -13.39
C ASN A 669 -27.84 6.44 -12.32
N ILE A 670 -27.98 7.72 -12.69
CA ILE A 670 -28.02 8.81 -11.70
C ILE A 670 -29.43 9.37 -11.51
N PRO A 671 -29.90 9.56 -10.26
CA PRO A 671 -31.17 10.23 -9.97
C PRO A 671 -31.23 11.62 -10.57
N SER A 672 -32.40 12.03 -11.07
CA SER A 672 -32.59 13.35 -11.69
C SER A 672 -32.32 14.56 -10.77
N SER A 673 -32.26 14.34 -9.45
CA SER A 673 -31.98 15.32 -8.41
C SER A 673 -30.50 15.54 -8.11
N GLN A 674 -29.60 14.77 -8.73
CA GLN A 674 -28.16 14.82 -8.50
C GLN A 674 -27.40 15.04 -9.81
N GLU A 675 -26.15 15.44 -9.71
CA GLU A 675 -25.20 15.57 -10.81
C GLU A 675 -23.81 15.07 -10.41
N ILE A 676 -23.04 14.56 -11.38
CA ILE A 676 -21.67 14.09 -11.13
C ILE A 676 -20.74 15.29 -11.08
N ASP A 677 -19.87 15.32 -10.08
CA ASP A 677 -18.69 16.17 -10.15
C ASP A 677 -17.62 15.55 -11.05
N TYR A 678 -17.67 15.88 -12.33
CA TYR A 678 -16.73 15.37 -13.33
C TYR A 678 -15.27 15.80 -13.10
N ASN A 679 -15.01 16.78 -12.22
CA ASN A 679 -13.66 17.20 -11.88
C ASN A 679 -13.04 16.30 -10.79
N ASN A 680 -13.86 15.51 -10.09
CA ASN A 680 -13.45 14.65 -8.97
C ASN A 680 -13.75 13.16 -9.26
N ILE A 681 -13.48 12.71 -10.50
CA ILE A 681 -13.52 11.29 -10.85
C ILE A 681 -12.17 10.66 -10.51
N LYS A 682 -12.19 9.64 -9.65
CA LYS A 682 -11.07 8.75 -9.37
C LYS A 682 -11.30 7.40 -10.04
N THR A 683 -10.25 6.86 -10.63
CA THR A 683 -10.31 5.59 -11.37
C THR A 683 -9.16 4.68 -10.97
N SER A 684 -9.44 3.40 -10.81
CA SER A 684 -8.42 2.36 -10.68
C SER A 684 -8.74 1.19 -11.62
N VAL A 685 -7.68 0.54 -12.11
CA VAL A 685 -7.79 -0.62 -13.01
C VAL A 685 -7.27 -1.84 -12.27
N VAL A 686 -8.10 -2.86 -12.14
CA VAL A 686 -7.82 -4.12 -11.42
C VAL A 686 -8.21 -5.32 -12.27
N ASP A 687 -7.89 -6.53 -11.83
CA ASP A 687 -8.22 -7.80 -12.52
C ASP A 687 -7.83 -7.83 -14.00
N ILE A 688 -6.59 -7.45 -14.28
CA ILE A 688 -6.07 -7.36 -15.65
C ILE A 688 -5.84 -8.77 -16.20
N LYS A 689 -6.46 -9.05 -17.35
CA LYS A 689 -6.33 -10.30 -18.09
C LYS A 689 -5.97 -9.99 -19.53
N GLN A 690 -4.90 -10.59 -20.01
CA GLN A 690 -4.55 -10.52 -21.42
C GLN A 690 -5.45 -11.48 -22.20
N GLU A 691 -6.20 -10.95 -23.17
CA GLU A 691 -6.99 -11.79 -24.09
C GLU A 691 -6.12 -12.22 -25.28
N ASN A 692 -5.33 -11.29 -25.81
CA ASN A 692 -4.31 -11.51 -26.84
C ASN A 692 -3.27 -10.37 -26.81
N ASP A 693 -2.34 -10.33 -27.77
CA ASP A 693 -1.26 -9.33 -27.82
C ASP A 693 -1.75 -7.87 -28.03
N GLU A 694 -2.99 -7.68 -28.51
CA GLU A 694 -3.56 -6.37 -28.86
C GLU A 694 -4.67 -5.91 -27.91
N VAL A 695 -5.24 -6.83 -27.12
CA VAL A 695 -6.42 -6.59 -26.27
C VAL A 695 -6.18 -7.10 -24.86
N ILE A 696 -6.36 -6.19 -23.91
CA ILE A 696 -6.35 -6.46 -22.48
C ILE A 696 -7.75 -6.19 -21.92
N GLU A 697 -8.29 -7.18 -21.23
CA GLU A 697 -9.51 -7.06 -20.43
C GLU A 697 -9.14 -6.63 -19.01
N ALA A 698 -9.85 -5.66 -18.44
CA ALA A 698 -9.67 -5.29 -17.04
C ALA A 698 -10.93 -4.74 -16.40
N ASN A 699 -11.00 -4.80 -15.07
CA ASN A 699 -12.06 -4.16 -14.31
C ASN A 699 -11.66 -2.72 -13.98
N LEU A 700 -12.42 -1.78 -14.54
CA LEU A 700 -12.34 -0.37 -14.22
C LEU A 700 -13.28 -0.04 -13.06
N ASN A 701 -12.69 0.36 -11.94
CA ASN A 701 -13.39 0.94 -10.81
C ASN A 701 -13.43 2.46 -10.97
N ILE A 702 -14.63 3.04 -10.88
CA ILE A 702 -14.88 4.47 -11.04
C ILE A 702 -15.53 4.96 -9.76
N LYS A 703 -14.85 5.83 -9.02
CA LYS A 703 -15.33 6.50 -7.82
C LYS A 703 -15.51 7.99 -8.10
N THR A 704 -16.67 8.55 -7.80
CA THR A 704 -16.95 9.97 -8.02
C THR A 704 -17.89 10.53 -6.96
N LEU A 705 -17.95 11.85 -6.86
CA LEU A 705 -18.89 12.56 -6.01
C LEU A 705 -20.18 12.90 -6.77
N LEU A 706 -21.32 12.68 -6.12
CA LEU A 706 -22.64 13.13 -6.54
C LEU A 706 -23.02 14.37 -5.73
N LEU A 707 -23.28 15.46 -6.43
CA LEU A 707 -23.70 16.74 -5.88
C LEU A 707 -25.21 16.93 -6.08
N PRO A 708 -25.88 17.71 -5.23
CA PRO A 708 -27.28 18.02 -5.43
C PRO A 708 -27.42 18.93 -6.66
N LYS A 709 -28.36 18.60 -7.53
CA LYS A 709 -28.61 19.40 -8.74
C LYS A 709 -29.34 20.69 -8.37
N ILE A 710 -28.58 21.77 -8.24
CA ILE A 710 -29.04 23.08 -7.77
C ILE A 710 -29.07 24.05 -8.95
N SER A 711 -30.26 24.50 -9.34
CA SER A 711 -30.40 25.53 -10.37
C SER A 711 -30.22 26.92 -9.75
N GLU A 712 -29.03 27.49 -9.94
CA GLU A 712 -28.66 28.81 -9.40
C GLU A 712 -29.65 29.91 -9.82
N ASP A 713 -30.05 29.93 -11.10
CA ASP A 713 -30.98 30.92 -11.64
C ASP A 713 -32.37 30.84 -10.98
N LYS A 714 -32.89 29.64 -10.77
CA LYS A 714 -34.19 29.44 -10.10
C LYS A 714 -34.11 29.87 -8.65
N LEU A 715 -33.04 29.50 -7.94
CA LEU A 715 -32.84 29.86 -6.54
C LEU A 715 -32.66 31.37 -6.34
N ALA A 716 -31.89 32.04 -7.20
CA ALA A 716 -31.72 33.50 -7.12
C ALA A 716 -33.06 34.23 -7.28
N LYS A 717 -33.95 33.71 -8.14
CA LYS A 717 -35.30 34.24 -8.35
C LYS A 717 -36.23 34.06 -7.14
N ASP A 718 -36.15 32.89 -6.48
CA ASP A 718 -37.01 32.56 -5.33
C ASP A 718 -36.55 33.23 -4.03
N LEU A 719 -35.25 33.52 -3.92
CA LEU A 719 -34.61 34.09 -2.73
C LEU A 719 -34.59 35.62 -2.70
N LYS A 720 -34.96 36.31 -3.79
CA LYS A 720 -34.96 37.79 -3.83
C LYS A 720 -35.82 38.41 -2.73
N ARG A 721 -35.32 39.47 -2.12
CA ARG A 721 -35.95 40.20 -0.99
C ARG A 721 -36.24 39.35 0.25
N LYS A 722 -35.85 38.07 0.30
CA LYS A 722 -36.04 37.22 1.48
C LYS A 722 -35.05 37.60 2.58
N SER A 723 -35.43 37.34 3.82
CA SER A 723 -34.53 37.51 4.96
C SER A 723 -33.47 36.41 4.95
N PHE A 724 -32.35 36.65 5.61
CA PHE A 724 -31.29 35.64 5.78
C PHE A 724 -31.83 34.37 6.43
N LYS A 725 -32.60 34.51 7.52
CA LYS A 725 -33.18 33.38 8.25
C LYS A 725 -34.06 32.52 7.35
N PHE A 726 -34.98 33.14 6.60
CA PHE A 726 -35.83 32.41 5.67
C PHE A 726 -35.03 31.71 4.57
N THR A 727 -33.98 32.37 4.06
CA THR A 727 -33.09 31.82 3.04
C THR A 727 -32.35 30.58 3.56
N GLN A 728 -31.79 30.67 4.76
CA GLN A 728 -31.14 29.55 5.44
C GLN A 728 -32.12 28.41 5.67
N ASP A 729 -33.29 28.68 6.26
CA ASP A 729 -34.32 27.67 6.54
C ASP A 729 -34.84 26.96 5.26
N LEU A 730 -34.82 27.62 4.11
CA LEU A 730 -35.19 27.03 2.82
C LEU A 730 -34.07 26.16 2.25
N LEU A 731 -32.82 26.66 2.29
CA LEU A 731 -31.66 25.98 1.72
C LEU A 731 -31.26 24.74 2.54
N TYR A 732 -31.40 24.77 3.86
CA TYR A 732 -31.19 23.60 4.73
C TYR A 732 -32.20 22.46 4.50
N LYS A 733 -33.30 22.70 3.78
CA LYS A 733 -34.25 21.65 3.40
C LYS A 733 -33.87 20.94 2.11
N LEU A 734 -32.89 21.46 1.37
CA LEU A 734 -32.37 20.78 0.19
C LEU A 734 -31.51 19.58 0.63
N PRO A 735 -31.54 18.47 -0.12
CA PRO A 735 -30.70 17.32 0.19
C PRO A 735 -29.23 17.71 0.12
N GLN A 736 -28.41 17.08 0.96
CA GLN A 736 -26.94 17.24 0.98
C GLN A 736 -26.45 18.64 1.40
N VAL A 737 -27.30 19.57 1.84
CA VAL A 737 -26.85 20.89 2.33
C VAL A 737 -26.46 20.82 3.81
N ALA A 738 -25.17 21.04 4.09
CA ALA A 738 -24.58 21.03 5.43
C ALA A 738 -24.59 22.43 6.08
N ASP A 739 -24.20 23.45 5.31
CA ASP A 739 -24.14 24.84 5.80
C ASP A 739 -24.49 25.87 4.72
N VAL A 740 -24.94 27.04 5.16
CA VAL A 740 -25.36 28.15 4.30
C VAL A 740 -24.82 29.47 4.85
N ALA A 741 -23.79 29.99 4.19
CA ALA A 741 -23.19 31.28 4.52
C ALA A 741 -23.67 32.38 3.58
N ILE A 742 -24.19 33.47 4.14
CA ILE A 742 -24.68 34.63 3.36
C ILE A 742 -23.82 35.85 3.67
N LYS A 743 -23.20 36.44 2.64
CA LYS A 743 -22.42 37.69 2.73
C LYS A 743 -23.07 38.79 1.92
N LEU A 744 -23.23 39.98 2.51
CA LEU A 744 -23.68 41.19 1.82
C LEU A 744 -22.51 42.12 1.52
N SER A 745 -22.58 42.80 0.39
CA SER A 745 -21.65 43.87 0.03
C SER A 745 -22.43 45.05 -0.57
N PRO A 746 -22.42 46.25 0.04
CA PRO A 746 -21.80 46.58 1.33
C PRO A 746 -22.60 46.10 2.55
N ASN A 747 -21.90 45.57 3.56
CA ASN A 747 -22.50 45.15 4.84
C ASN A 747 -22.50 46.33 5.83
N LEU A 748 -23.63 47.02 5.96
CA LEU A 748 -23.76 48.12 6.91
C LEU A 748 -24.33 47.61 8.25
N PRO A 749 -23.73 47.99 9.38
CA PRO A 749 -24.31 47.68 10.69
C PRO A 749 -25.68 48.37 10.80
N PHE A 750 -26.63 47.73 11.51
CA PHE A 750 -27.98 48.23 11.81
C PHE A 750 -29.04 48.21 10.67
N LEU A 751 -28.69 47.81 9.44
CA LEU A 751 -29.69 47.61 8.37
C LEU A 751 -30.28 46.19 8.38
N PRO A 752 -31.53 46.01 7.91
CA PRO A 752 -32.17 44.69 7.86
C PRO A 752 -31.39 43.74 6.93
N LYS A 753 -31.09 42.54 7.42
CA LYS A 753 -30.37 41.48 6.70
C LYS A 753 -31.28 40.75 5.70
N ASN A 754 -31.60 41.44 4.60
CA ASN A 754 -32.39 40.89 3.49
C ASN A 754 -31.53 40.79 2.22
N LEU A 755 -31.88 39.84 1.36
CA LEU A 755 -31.26 39.69 0.06
C LEU A 755 -31.68 40.81 -0.92
N PRO A 756 -30.81 41.18 -1.88
CA PRO A 756 -31.11 42.16 -2.92
C PRO A 756 -32.43 41.90 -3.66
N ALA A 757 -33.05 42.98 -4.15
CA ALA A 757 -34.27 42.87 -4.95
C ALA A 757 -34.00 42.43 -6.40
N ARG A 758 -32.76 42.56 -6.88
CA ARG A 758 -32.33 42.22 -8.23
C ARG A 758 -31.62 40.87 -8.23
N GLU A 759 -32.09 39.94 -9.06
CA GLU A 759 -31.58 38.57 -9.17
C GLU A 759 -30.09 38.55 -9.53
N ARG A 760 -29.67 39.38 -10.49
CA ARG A 760 -28.25 39.56 -10.88
C ARG A 760 -27.31 40.03 -9.76
N ASN A 761 -27.86 40.52 -8.64
CA ASN A 761 -27.07 40.94 -7.48
C ASN A 761 -26.93 39.82 -6.44
N ILE A 762 -27.53 38.64 -6.67
CA ILE A 762 -27.41 37.45 -5.82
C ILE A 762 -26.51 36.47 -6.57
N LYS A 763 -25.34 36.18 -6.02
CA LYS A 763 -24.43 35.15 -6.52
C LYS A 763 -24.54 33.92 -5.64
N ILE A 764 -24.81 32.76 -6.23
CA ILE A 764 -24.82 31.49 -5.51
C ILE A 764 -23.50 30.78 -5.80
N LEU A 765 -22.90 30.18 -4.78
CA LEU A 765 -21.68 29.39 -4.88
C LEU A 765 -21.93 28.07 -4.16
N ILE A 766 -21.71 26.96 -4.86
CA ILE A 766 -21.76 25.64 -4.26
C ILE A 766 -20.33 25.26 -3.89
N LYS A 767 -20.12 24.82 -2.65
CA LYS A 767 -18.84 24.33 -2.15
C LYS A 767 -19.05 22.97 -1.52
N ILE A 768 -18.11 22.08 -1.76
CA ILE A 768 -18.05 20.80 -1.07
C ILE A 768 -17.54 21.05 0.35
N ASN A 769 -18.12 20.38 1.34
CA ASN A 769 -17.59 20.35 2.69
C ASN A 769 -16.25 19.57 2.66
N GLU A 770 -15.14 20.30 2.76
CA GLU A 770 -13.79 19.75 2.77
C GLU A 770 -13.47 19.00 4.06
#